data_AF-A0A4E9DU91-F1
#
_entry.id   AF-A0A4E9DU91-F1
#
_cell.length_a   1.000
_cell.length_b   1.000
_cell.length_c   1.000
_cell.angle_alpha   90.00
_cell.angle_beta   90.00
_cell.angle_gamma   90.00
#
_symmetry.space_group_name_H-M   'P 1'
#
loop_
_entity.id
_entity.type
_entity.pdbx_description
1 polymer ?
#
loop_
_entity_poly.entity_id
_entity_poly.type
_entity_poly.pdbx_seq_one_letter_code
_entity_poly.pdbx_strand_id
1 'polypeptide(L)'
;MQTVLLLVGSAILYAVYKYVSGLRCNIEAAKKSGLPYIVAPWSPISVPWVLGYKGLVPIIKLLPKPLWEEWLEVLTPGFSYNTRHDAFARHGDVFIIVSPNMLYMMTCNAEAIRQITSRREHFPKYVESYEILRVFGNNVLTSEGAIWRNHRKVTSASFNERNAALVFQEAIHQAQGLVNMWMGPGGEDSGTINTLDEDTMRLALHIIAYVGFGLKLLWPGESLPAKANLKMAKYGSPEATAGHKMSFVATIATALECILLILLVPRWILAMMPFKKTRLAADSHDEFSKYMHELMDEKIEEARKGEHVDGMDLMGQLVRSSYATGIGEGMQSKKGALSRDEIQGNAFIMLVAGHETTAGALHFILLELANNPASQRRLQNDIDEIFGGKEPSSWDYDALIYPMMASMLGACMNETLRMTPAVVEIPKKVPPKQEQVITIDGNSHLIPGSTIISLVAVSIHRNPRYWPGRPSHIYAGEDDINDWVPERWYRSYEAAAKPTESDIAAPENEDFGGYKGPDTSSQLFRPERGAYIPFSDGPRSCLGRRIAQVEIIAALAVLFRDYSLELGVDEWANDEEIERMNKEGRRKVYAKAQSASRAKILGATSLLTLKMNGDYVPVRMVKRGQERFVQCGINGDERVAKKCRVARVTRLPAHDYFSNSKFAARKKSQVVYNSWLKTKKKGELETLAESVGLSGFDGFKKDDLGVALDHYLTENSSRFIANPDLTGYFNSRSKAQGSPVKKEVVREDSFKVVRRRPSKPVEEESPESDIASSPIAASTALVETPGRTLAQVASSITLPALPATPADVALAVDRSTSIVRQRVSLMYEESGITEVSHATRDTLSTVTSILFCVAGWELWNVRREILSNVYAFTIPAISTLGTPDYPVYVPDMFLLLTSNFWSPALTWILTSLVIPSFVGYFFNLSATSPPPPSRVRPRPSYADYVVDPLTFSIVKALVSFVVYGQGVNFGGLLNDLSIMRLENAVYGGYKGILTGTAITGLVSIYDAVLRK
;
A
#
# COMPACT_ATOMS: atom_id res chain seq x y z
N MET A 1 25.84 38.02 12.19
CA MET A 1 25.22 37.18 13.24
C MET A 1 23.78 37.63 13.53
N GLN A 2 23.54 38.85 14.01
CA GLN A 2 22.19 39.37 14.31
C GLN A 2 21.16 39.17 13.18
N THR A 3 21.49 39.46 11.93
CA THR A 3 20.58 39.24 10.78
C THR A 3 20.15 37.79 10.61
N VAL A 4 21.04 36.82 10.92
CA VAL A 4 20.72 35.39 10.90
C VAL A 4 19.80 35.04 12.06
N LEU A 5 20.07 35.56 13.26
CA LEU A 5 19.20 35.39 14.44
C LEU A 5 17.80 36.00 14.21
N LEU A 6 17.70 37.13 13.51
CA LEU A 6 16.43 37.76 13.15
C LEU A 6 15.69 36.98 12.05
N LEU A 7 16.38 36.45 11.04
CA LEU A 7 15.77 35.58 10.03
C LEU A 7 15.28 34.27 10.64
N VAL A 8 16.08 33.62 11.49
CA VAL A 8 15.68 32.41 12.24
C VAL A 8 14.53 32.73 13.19
N GLY A 9 14.59 33.82 13.95
CA GLY A 9 13.51 34.27 14.83
C GLY A 9 12.21 34.55 14.09
N SER A 10 12.28 35.21 12.92
CA SER A 10 11.13 35.49 12.06
C SER A 10 10.54 34.21 11.46
N ALA A 11 11.40 33.25 11.06
CA ALA A 11 10.97 31.94 10.57
C ALA A 11 10.29 31.11 11.68
N ILE A 12 10.82 31.15 12.91
CA ILE A 12 10.21 30.52 14.10
C ILE A 12 8.86 31.18 14.42
N LEU A 13 8.79 32.51 14.48
CA LEU A 13 7.55 33.24 14.73
C LEU A 13 6.49 32.97 13.66
N TYR A 14 6.88 32.92 12.39
CA TYR A 14 5.98 32.55 11.29
C TYR A 14 5.54 31.08 11.36
N ALA A 15 6.43 30.16 11.74
CA ALA A 15 6.08 28.75 11.94
C ALA A 15 5.10 28.57 13.12
N VAL A 16 5.33 29.26 14.24
CA VAL A 16 4.41 29.28 15.40
C VAL A 16 3.07 29.92 15.03
N TYR A 17 3.07 31.06 14.32
CA TYR A 17 1.86 31.69 13.83
C TYR A 17 1.06 30.73 12.92
N LYS A 18 1.72 30.09 11.95
CA LYS A 18 1.09 29.12 11.04
C LYS A 18 0.53 27.91 11.79
N TYR A 19 1.28 27.39 12.76
CA TYR A 19 0.85 26.27 13.62
C TYR A 19 -0.41 26.64 14.43
N VAL A 20 -0.38 27.77 15.14
CA VAL A 20 -1.48 28.19 16.02
C VAL A 20 -2.72 28.62 15.23
N SER A 21 -2.55 29.35 14.11
CA SER A 21 -3.67 29.75 13.24
C SER A 21 -4.30 28.53 12.55
N GLY A 22 -3.50 27.64 11.95
CA GLY A 22 -3.99 26.41 11.34
C GLY A 22 -4.73 25.51 12.34
N LEU A 23 -4.18 25.34 13.55
CA LEU A 23 -4.83 24.55 14.60
C LEU A 23 -6.17 25.16 15.06
N ARG A 24 -6.25 26.49 15.24
CA ARG A 24 -7.50 27.19 15.58
C ARG A 24 -8.56 27.01 14.48
N CYS A 25 -8.22 27.29 13.22
CA CYS A 25 -9.13 27.12 12.09
C CYS A 25 -9.65 25.68 11.97
N ASN A 26 -8.78 24.69 12.20
CA ASN A 26 -9.16 23.27 12.13
C ASN A 26 -10.03 22.86 13.33
N ILE A 27 -9.78 23.37 14.55
CA ILE A 27 -10.67 23.16 15.70
C ILE A 27 -12.06 23.78 15.46
N GLU A 28 -12.13 24.98 14.89
CA GLU A 28 -13.41 25.61 14.53
C GLU A 28 -14.17 24.83 13.44
N ALA A 29 -13.46 24.32 12.43
CA ALA A 29 -14.05 23.46 11.40
C ALA A 29 -14.54 22.12 11.98
N ALA A 30 -13.77 21.49 12.87
CA ALA A 30 -14.18 20.26 13.54
C ALA A 30 -15.44 20.49 14.41
N LYS A 31 -15.50 21.57 15.20
CA LYS A 31 -16.68 21.95 15.99
C LYS A 31 -17.95 22.09 15.15
N LYS A 32 -17.85 22.66 13.94
CA LYS A 32 -19.00 22.81 13.00
C LYS A 32 -19.57 21.47 12.51
N SER A 33 -18.84 20.37 12.62
CA SER A 33 -19.34 19.04 12.21
C SER A 33 -20.30 18.39 13.20
N GLY A 34 -20.27 18.83 14.47
CA GLY A 34 -20.98 18.16 15.58
C GLY A 34 -20.44 16.76 15.92
N LEU A 35 -19.30 16.34 15.36
CA LEU A 35 -18.66 15.05 15.66
C LEU A 35 -17.66 15.18 16.83
N PRO A 36 -17.42 14.09 17.58
CA PRO A 36 -16.28 13.98 18.50
C PRO A 36 -14.96 14.31 17.79
N TYR A 37 -14.06 15.02 18.47
CA TYR A 37 -12.74 15.35 17.91
C TYR A 37 -11.63 15.30 18.96
N ILE A 38 -10.42 14.94 18.51
CA ILE A 38 -9.21 14.81 19.31
C ILE A 38 -8.20 15.84 18.80
N VAL A 39 -7.64 16.68 19.68
CA VAL A 39 -6.64 17.68 19.28
C VAL A 39 -5.24 17.07 19.38
N ALA A 40 -4.55 16.98 18.25
CA ALA A 40 -3.26 16.29 18.13
C ALA A 40 -2.15 17.24 17.63
N PRO A 41 -0.94 17.23 18.23
CA PRO A 41 0.14 18.15 17.87
C PRO A 41 0.77 17.89 16.49
N TRP A 42 0.58 16.69 15.92
CA TRP A 42 1.01 16.30 14.57
C TRP A 42 -0.14 15.63 13.81
N SER A 43 -0.07 15.55 12.49
CA SER A 43 -1.01 14.73 11.70
C SER A 43 -0.57 13.26 11.71
N PRO A 44 -1.49 12.28 11.79
CA PRO A 44 -1.15 10.85 11.76
C PRO A 44 -0.25 10.45 10.59
N ILE A 45 -0.57 10.97 9.40
CA ILE A 45 0.15 10.69 8.14
C ILE A 45 1.28 11.68 7.82
N SER A 46 1.74 12.49 8.78
CA SER A 46 2.84 13.44 8.52
C SER A 46 4.21 12.75 8.54
N VAL A 47 4.99 12.91 7.46
CA VAL A 47 6.30 12.21 7.29
C VAL A 47 7.25 12.38 8.48
N PRO A 48 7.42 13.57 9.10
CA PRO A 48 8.29 13.70 10.28
C PRO A 48 7.83 12.87 11.48
N TRP A 49 6.52 12.69 11.65
CA TRP A 49 5.95 11.86 12.70
C TRP A 49 6.08 10.37 12.37
N VAL A 50 5.68 9.95 11.16
CA VAL A 50 5.74 8.55 10.70
C VAL A 50 7.17 7.98 10.75
N LEU A 51 8.19 8.81 10.50
CA LEU A 51 9.60 8.42 10.65
C LEU A 51 10.10 8.58 12.10
N GLY A 52 9.67 9.61 12.82
CA GLY A 52 10.20 9.96 14.15
C GLY A 52 9.56 9.25 15.35
N TYR A 53 8.33 8.72 15.24
CA TYR A 53 7.53 8.31 16.41
C TYR A 53 8.23 7.27 17.30
N LYS A 54 9.00 6.33 16.75
CA LYS A 54 9.70 5.30 17.56
C LYS A 54 10.71 5.91 18.55
N GLY A 55 11.33 7.04 18.20
CA GLY A 55 12.21 7.80 19.10
C GLY A 55 11.46 8.83 19.94
N LEU A 56 10.40 9.44 19.41
CA LEU A 56 9.64 10.48 20.10
C LEU A 56 8.67 9.94 21.16
N VAL A 57 8.00 8.81 20.93
CA VAL A 57 7.00 8.22 21.84
C VAL A 57 7.58 7.92 23.24
N PRO A 58 8.79 7.33 23.39
CA PRO A 58 9.41 7.17 24.70
C PRO A 58 9.66 8.50 25.42
N ILE A 59 10.10 9.53 24.70
CA ILE A 59 10.38 10.87 25.25
C ILE A 59 9.08 11.57 25.68
N ILE A 60 8.03 11.50 24.86
CA ILE A 60 6.70 12.05 25.16
C ILE A 60 6.12 11.39 26.43
N LYS A 61 6.31 10.07 26.60
CA LYS A 61 5.85 9.33 27.79
C LYS A 61 6.60 9.65 29.08
N LEU A 62 7.67 10.47 29.05
CA LEU A 62 8.28 11.05 30.25
C LEU A 62 7.47 12.24 30.80
N LEU A 63 6.58 12.83 30.00
CA LEU A 63 5.69 13.91 30.43
C LEU A 63 4.48 13.36 31.21
N PRO A 64 3.86 14.17 32.10
CA PRO A 64 2.61 13.80 32.76
C PRO A 64 1.54 13.27 31.80
N LYS A 65 0.93 12.12 32.17
CA LYS A 65 -0.02 11.35 31.34
C LYS A 65 -1.13 12.20 30.66
N PRO A 66 -1.76 13.20 31.32
CA PRO A 66 -2.79 14.04 30.70
C PRO A 66 -2.31 14.90 29.52
N LEU A 67 -1.00 15.09 29.33
CA LEU A 67 -0.46 15.86 28.21
C LEU A 67 -0.39 15.06 26.89
N TRP A 68 -0.55 13.74 26.95
CA TRP A 68 -0.40 12.86 25.79
C TRP A 68 -1.44 11.73 25.66
N GLU A 69 -2.15 11.36 26.72
CA GLU A 69 -3.02 10.18 26.69
C GLU A 69 -4.18 10.26 25.69
N GLU A 70 -4.75 11.45 25.45
CA GLU A 70 -5.88 11.63 24.53
C GLU A 70 -5.51 11.46 23.04
N TRP A 71 -4.25 11.74 22.66
CA TRP A 71 -3.85 11.82 21.24
C TRP A 71 -2.71 10.90 20.83
N LEU A 72 -1.86 10.44 21.76
CA LEU A 72 -0.65 9.67 21.42
C LEU A 72 -0.98 8.28 20.85
N GLU A 73 -2.08 7.67 21.30
CA GLU A 73 -2.55 6.39 20.78
C GLU A 73 -3.02 6.52 19.33
N VAL A 74 -3.96 7.43 19.04
CA VAL A 74 -4.51 7.64 17.68
C VAL A 74 -3.50 8.23 16.69
N LEU A 75 -2.39 8.79 17.17
CA LEU A 75 -1.24 9.14 16.33
C LEU A 75 -0.27 7.98 16.09
N THR A 76 -0.29 6.89 16.88
CA THR A 76 0.68 5.80 16.74
C THR A 76 0.41 5.02 15.44
N PRO A 77 1.39 4.88 14.52
CA PRO A 77 1.17 4.14 13.28
C PRO A 77 0.75 2.69 13.54
N GLY A 78 -0.37 2.28 12.92
CA GLY A 78 -0.97 0.97 13.11
C GLY A 78 -1.90 0.83 14.33
N PHE A 79 -2.20 1.90 15.08
CA PHE A 79 -3.06 1.80 16.27
C PHE A 79 -4.40 1.11 15.96
N SER A 80 -5.04 1.42 14.83
CA SER A 80 -6.29 0.81 14.37
C SER A 80 -6.29 -0.73 14.43
N TYR A 81 -5.16 -1.36 14.07
CA TYR A 81 -4.99 -2.82 14.19
C TYR A 81 -4.74 -3.26 15.63
N ASN A 82 -3.83 -2.57 16.32
CA ASN A 82 -3.40 -2.89 17.68
C ASN A 82 -4.53 -2.76 18.72
N THR A 83 -5.35 -1.71 18.62
CA THR A 83 -6.49 -1.40 19.49
C THR A 83 -7.81 -1.94 18.97
N ARG A 84 -7.84 -2.54 17.77
CA ARG A 84 -9.02 -3.19 17.17
C ARG A 84 -10.25 -2.28 17.13
N HIS A 85 -11.22 -2.46 18.03
CA HIS A 85 -12.40 -1.59 18.17
C HIS A 85 -12.34 -0.69 19.42
N ASP A 86 -11.46 -0.98 20.39
CA ASP A 86 -11.39 -0.35 21.71
C ASP A 86 -11.24 1.18 21.67
N ALA A 87 -10.48 1.70 20.69
CA ALA A 87 -10.34 3.14 20.47
C ALA A 87 -11.65 3.78 19.99
N PHE A 88 -12.41 3.11 19.12
CA PHE A 88 -13.74 3.57 18.68
C PHE A 88 -14.78 3.41 19.80
N ALA A 89 -14.69 2.38 20.64
CA ALA A 89 -15.51 2.25 21.83
C ALA A 89 -15.30 3.40 22.84
N ARG A 90 -14.11 4.04 22.85
CA ARG A 90 -13.81 5.24 23.66
C ARG A 90 -14.21 6.56 22.99
N HIS A 91 -14.02 6.69 21.68
CA HIS A 91 -14.17 7.98 20.97
C HIS A 91 -15.46 8.09 20.11
N GLY A 92 -16.24 7.01 20.02
CA GLY A 92 -17.42 6.87 19.15
C GLY A 92 -17.08 6.28 17.78
N ASP A 93 -18.09 5.71 17.10
CA ASP A 93 -17.94 5.09 15.76
C ASP A 93 -17.43 6.06 14.67
N VAL A 94 -17.47 7.37 14.91
CA VAL A 94 -16.97 8.43 14.02
C VAL A 94 -16.33 9.55 14.85
N PHE A 95 -15.07 9.87 14.60
CA PHE A 95 -14.38 10.99 15.24
C PHE A 95 -13.36 11.66 14.31
N ILE A 96 -12.92 12.89 14.64
CA ILE A 96 -11.95 13.66 13.85
C ILE A 96 -10.66 13.90 14.65
N ILE A 97 -9.52 13.47 14.12
CA ILE A 97 -8.20 13.90 14.60
C ILE A 97 -7.89 15.27 13.97
N VAL A 98 -7.67 16.26 14.82
CA VAL A 98 -7.48 17.68 14.46
C VAL A 98 -6.03 18.07 14.69
N SER A 99 -5.30 18.39 13.62
CA SER A 99 -3.92 18.85 13.69
C SER A 99 -3.76 20.27 13.13
N PRO A 100 -2.59 20.92 13.29
CA PRO A 100 -2.34 22.25 12.74
C PRO A 100 -2.48 22.35 11.22
N ASN A 101 -2.32 21.24 10.50
CA ASN A 101 -2.22 21.19 9.04
C ASN A 101 -3.32 20.36 8.38
N MET A 102 -4.18 19.69 9.15
CA MET A 102 -5.05 18.62 8.65
C MET A 102 -6.26 18.35 9.55
N LEU A 103 -7.36 17.96 8.92
CA LEU A 103 -8.46 17.23 9.56
C LEU A 103 -8.44 15.79 9.04
N TYR A 104 -8.46 14.82 9.95
CA TYR A 104 -8.39 13.40 9.63
C TYR A 104 -9.54 12.66 10.36
N MET A 105 -10.66 12.47 9.68
CA MET A 105 -11.82 11.75 10.20
C MET A 105 -11.60 10.25 10.10
N MET A 106 -11.95 9.50 11.14
CA MET A 106 -11.90 8.04 11.16
C MET A 106 -13.30 7.49 11.46
N THR A 107 -13.68 6.39 10.80
CA THR A 107 -15.01 5.80 10.97
C THR A 107 -15.02 4.28 10.94
N CYS A 108 -15.79 3.71 11.87
CA CYS A 108 -16.29 2.34 11.87
C CYS A 108 -17.84 2.28 12.00
N ASN A 109 -18.54 3.22 11.34
CA ASN A 109 -20.00 3.23 11.23
C ASN A 109 -20.43 2.77 9.82
N ALA A 110 -21.28 1.74 9.72
CA ALA A 110 -21.70 1.17 8.44
C ALA A 110 -22.48 2.16 7.56
N GLU A 111 -23.29 3.04 8.15
CA GLU A 111 -24.09 4.02 7.42
C GLU A 111 -23.19 5.08 6.75
N ALA A 112 -22.24 5.62 7.51
CA ALA A 112 -21.24 6.57 7.00
C ALA A 112 -20.39 5.93 5.89
N ILE A 113 -19.88 4.70 6.11
CA ILE A 113 -19.12 3.93 5.13
C ILE A 113 -19.91 3.78 3.82
N ARG A 114 -21.19 3.36 3.89
CA ARG A 114 -22.09 3.22 2.74
C ARG A 114 -22.32 4.53 1.98
N GLN A 115 -22.48 5.64 2.70
CA GLN A 115 -22.68 6.96 2.09
C GLN A 115 -21.40 7.56 1.45
N ILE A 116 -20.22 7.19 1.96
CA ILE A 116 -18.91 7.68 1.50
C ILE A 116 -18.34 6.82 0.35
N THR A 117 -18.70 5.54 0.29
CA THR A 117 -18.31 4.65 -0.82
C THR A 117 -19.15 4.84 -2.08
N SER A 118 -20.45 5.09 -1.94
CA SER A 118 -21.38 5.36 -3.06
C SER A 118 -21.15 6.73 -3.70
N ARG A 119 -21.12 7.82 -2.91
CA ARG A 119 -21.02 9.21 -3.41
C ARG A 119 -19.61 9.60 -3.89
N ARG A 120 -19.06 8.84 -4.85
CA ARG A 120 -17.63 8.90 -5.26
C ARG A 120 -17.12 10.26 -5.75
N GLU A 121 -17.97 11.11 -6.33
CA GLU A 121 -17.58 12.46 -6.77
C GLU A 121 -17.51 13.46 -5.59
N HIS A 122 -18.26 13.20 -4.50
CA HIS A 122 -18.24 13.98 -3.27
C HIS A 122 -17.17 13.48 -2.28
N PHE A 123 -16.83 12.19 -2.34
CA PHE A 123 -15.78 11.54 -1.56
C PHE A 123 -14.81 10.77 -2.48
N PRO A 124 -14.02 11.48 -3.31
CA PRO A 124 -12.99 10.86 -4.13
C PRO A 124 -11.92 10.16 -3.28
N LYS A 125 -11.12 9.31 -3.93
CA LYS A 125 -9.97 8.68 -3.29
C LYS A 125 -8.89 9.73 -3.00
N TYR A 126 -8.19 9.57 -1.88
CA TYR A 126 -6.98 10.36 -1.59
C TYR A 126 -5.81 9.81 -2.41
N VAL A 127 -5.81 10.05 -3.73
CA VAL A 127 -4.80 9.53 -4.67
C VAL A 127 -3.39 9.99 -4.37
N GLU A 128 -3.24 11.11 -3.66
CA GLU A 128 -1.97 11.66 -3.18
C GLU A 128 -1.22 10.69 -2.26
N SER A 129 -1.92 9.90 -1.42
CA SER A 129 -1.27 8.86 -0.60
C SER A 129 -0.81 7.63 -1.40
N TYR A 130 -1.03 7.60 -2.72
CA TYR A 130 -0.62 6.54 -3.63
C TYR A 130 0.31 7.05 -4.74
N GLU A 131 0.79 8.29 -4.65
CA GLU A 131 1.61 8.91 -5.72
C GLU A 131 2.90 8.11 -6.02
N ILE A 132 3.51 7.50 -5.01
CA ILE A 132 4.67 6.60 -5.16
C ILE A 132 4.38 5.42 -6.11
N LEU A 133 3.14 4.92 -6.15
CA LEU A 133 2.72 3.80 -7.00
C LEU A 133 2.50 4.22 -8.48
N ARG A 134 2.95 5.43 -8.87
CA ARG A 134 3.05 5.88 -10.28
C ARG A 134 4.41 5.61 -10.92
N VAL A 135 5.32 4.90 -10.24
CA VAL A 135 6.72 4.67 -10.70
C VAL A 135 6.84 4.15 -12.15
N PHE A 136 5.88 3.34 -12.62
CA PHE A 136 5.81 2.86 -14.01
C PHE A 136 4.65 3.45 -14.84
N GLY A 137 4.01 4.53 -14.36
CA GLY A 137 2.91 5.20 -15.05
C GLY A 137 1.61 5.31 -14.24
N ASN A 138 0.67 6.13 -14.76
CA ASN A 138 -0.69 6.25 -14.20
C ASN A 138 -1.43 4.93 -14.29
N ASN A 139 -2.29 4.64 -13.31
CA ASN A 139 -2.99 3.37 -13.22
C ASN A 139 -4.35 3.49 -12.50
N VAL A 140 -5.15 2.41 -12.50
CA VAL A 140 -6.51 2.38 -11.93
C VAL A 140 -6.57 2.70 -10.41
N LEU A 141 -5.45 2.60 -9.69
CA LEU A 141 -5.36 2.93 -8.27
C LEU A 141 -5.01 4.41 -8.05
N THR A 142 -4.12 4.97 -8.87
CA THR A 142 -3.50 6.30 -8.73
C THR A 142 -4.19 7.43 -9.52
N SER A 143 -5.17 7.08 -10.35
CA SER A 143 -6.02 8.01 -11.12
C SER A 143 -7.34 8.32 -10.39
N GLU A 144 -8.02 9.41 -10.78
CA GLU A 144 -9.36 9.80 -10.31
C GLU A 144 -10.24 10.36 -11.45
N GLY A 145 -11.55 10.43 -11.22
CA GLY A 145 -12.52 11.10 -12.11
C GLY A 145 -12.61 10.47 -13.50
N ALA A 146 -12.58 11.29 -14.56
CA ALA A 146 -12.68 10.82 -15.94
C ALA A 146 -11.52 9.90 -16.35
N ILE A 147 -10.30 10.18 -15.89
CA ILE A 147 -9.11 9.36 -16.16
C ILE A 147 -9.32 7.98 -15.50
N TRP A 148 -9.71 7.95 -14.22
CA TRP A 148 -10.01 6.69 -13.54
C TRP A 148 -11.11 5.88 -14.23
N ARG A 149 -12.20 6.51 -14.67
CA ARG A 149 -13.26 5.80 -15.40
C ARG A 149 -12.74 5.10 -16.66
N ASN A 150 -11.76 5.70 -17.36
CA ASN A 150 -11.11 5.05 -18.50
C ASN A 150 -10.26 3.84 -18.08
N HIS A 151 -9.35 4.03 -17.10
CA HIS A 151 -8.54 2.94 -16.54
C HIS A 151 -9.39 1.78 -16.04
N ARG A 152 -10.45 2.06 -15.26
CA ARG A 152 -11.36 1.06 -14.70
C ARG A 152 -12.11 0.33 -15.80
N LYS A 153 -12.67 1.04 -16.79
CA LYS A 153 -13.36 0.41 -17.93
C LYS A 153 -12.45 -0.57 -18.67
N VAL A 154 -11.25 -0.14 -19.07
CA VAL A 154 -10.29 -0.95 -19.84
C VAL A 154 -9.78 -2.15 -19.02
N THR A 155 -9.40 -1.96 -17.76
CA THR A 155 -8.95 -3.05 -16.89
C THR A 155 -10.07 -4.04 -16.54
N SER A 156 -11.32 -3.58 -16.39
CA SER A 156 -12.42 -4.42 -15.89
C SER A 156 -12.85 -5.56 -16.81
N ALA A 157 -12.55 -5.47 -18.12
CA ALA A 157 -12.87 -6.53 -19.09
C ALA A 157 -12.30 -7.90 -18.70
N SER A 158 -11.15 -7.92 -18.03
CA SER A 158 -10.44 -9.14 -17.63
C SER A 158 -10.98 -9.79 -16.36
N PHE A 159 -11.95 -9.19 -15.66
CA PHE A 159 -12.44 -9.65 -14.36
C PHE A 159 -13.88 -10.16 -14.48
N ASN A 160 -14.00 -11.33 -15.10
CA ASN A 160 -15.25 -12.00 -15.46
C ASN A 160 -15.20 -13.50 -15.08
N GLU A 161 -16.33 -14.20 -15.07
CA GLU A 161 -16.41 -15.60 -14.60
C GLU A 161 -15.61 -16.60 -15.46
N ARG A 162 -15.56 -16.45 -16.81
CA ARG A 162 -14.72 -17.31 -17.67
C ARG A 162 -13.26 -17.21 -17.28
N ASN A 163 -12.80 -16.00 -16.97
CA ASN A 163 -11.44 -15.76 -16.51
C ASN A 163 -11.21 -16.30 -15.09
N ALA A 164 -12.20 -16.20 -14.19
CA ALA A 164 -12.15 -16.80 -12.85
C ALA A 164 -12.09 -18.35 -12.89
N ALA A 165 -12.74 -19.00 -13.85
CA ALA A 165 -12.61 -20.44 -14.07
C ALA A 165 -11.16 -20.86 -14.44
N LEU A 166 -10.42 -20.00 -15.14
CA LEU A 166 -9.00 -20.25 -15.46
C LEU A 166 -8.09 -20.02 -14.24
N VAL A 167 -8.42 -19.04 -13.39
CA VAL A 167 -7.77 -18.85 -12.08
C VAL A 167 -7.96 -20.10 -11.21
N PHE A 168 -9.17 -20.68 -11.18
CA PHE A 168 -9.49 -21.87 -10.40
C PHE A 168 -8.59 -23.07 -10.77
N GLN A 169 -8.46 -23.35 -12.07
CA GLN A 169 -7.61 -24.45 -12.54
C GLN A 169 -6.12 -24.20 -12.25
N GLU A 170 -5.63 -22.97 -12.39
CA GLU A 170 -4.24 -22.65 -12.06
C GLU A 170 -3.97 -22.71 -10.54
N ALA A 171 -4.90 -22.22 -9.73
CA ALA A 171 -4.80 -22.26 -8.27
C ALA A 171 -4.76 -23.71 -7.76
N ILE A 172 -5.54 -24.62 -8.35
CA ILE A 172 -5.46 -26.07 -8.07
C ILE A 172 -4.06 -26.60 -8.41
N HIS A 173 -3.56 -26.32 -9.61
CA HIS A 173 -2.27 -26.82 -10.08
C HIS A 173 -1.08 -26.29 -9.27
N GLN A 174 -1.05 -25.00 -8.98
CA GLN A 174 0.03 -24.37 -8.22
C GLN A 174 -0.03 -24.75 -6.73
N ALA A 175 -1.23 -24.98 -6.16
CA ALA A 175 -1.36 -25.51 -4.81
C ALA A 175 -0.86 -26.97 -4.68
N GLN A 176 -1.01 -27.79 -5.73
CA GLN A 176 -0.35 -29.12 -5.79
C GLN A 176 1.18 -28.98 -5.81
N GLY A 177 1.72 -28.01 -6.56
CA GLY A 177 3.16 -27.70 -6.56
C GLY A 177 3.67 -27.29 -5.16
N LEU A 178 2.91 -26.46 -4.44
CA LEU A 178 3.19 -26.11 -3.04
C LEU A 178 3.20 -27.34 -2.11
N VAL A 179 2.20 -28.23 -2.24
CA VAL A 179 2.14 -29.48 -1.47
C VAL A 179 3.35 -30.37 -1.75
N ASN A 180 3.74 -30.53 -3.01
CA ASN A 180 4.90 -31.32 -3.42
C ASN A 180 6.22 -30.71 -2.91
N MET A 181 6.33 -29.38 -2.88
CA MET A 181 7.49 -28.68 -2.33
C MET A 181 7.63 -28.90 -0.82
N TRP A 182 6.52 -28.85 -0.07
CA TRP A 182 6.54 -29.05 1.38
C TRP A 182 6.74 -30.52 1.79
N MET A 183 6.03 -31.47 1.16
CA MET A 183 6.11 -32.89 1.55
C MET A 183 7.31 -33.65 0.94
N GLY A 184 7.97 -33.06 -0.06
CA GLY A 184 9.10 -33.65 -0.78
C GLY A 184 8.77 -34.97 -1.50
N PRO A 185 9.80 -35.66 -2.06
CA PRO A 185 9.61 -36.89 -2.81
C PRO A 185 9.11 -38.09 -2.00
N GLY A 186 9.29 -38.08 -0.67
CA GLY A 186 8.84 -39.15 0.23
C GLY A 186 7.36 -39.03 0.62
N GLY A 187 6.85 -37.80 0.75
CA GLY A 187 5.43 -37.57 1.01
C GLY A 187 4.94 -37.90 2.42
N GLU A 188 5.80 -38.10 3.42
CA GLU A 188 5.40 -38.58 4.76
C GLU A 188 5.20 -37.44 5.78
N ASP A 189 6.20 -36.59 5.99
CA ASP A 189 6.17 -35.38 6.83
C ASP A 189 6.87 -34.24 6.07
N SER A 190 6.38 -33.00 6.17
CA SER A 190 7.09 -31.82 5.67
C SER A 190 8.28 -31.41 6.53
N GLY A 191 8.32 -31.86 7.80
CA GLY A 191 9.11 -31.21 8.84
C GLY A 191 8.62 -29.79 9.12
N THR A 192 9.34 -29.07 9.99
CA THR A 192 8.91 -27.73 10.43
C THR A 192 9.23 -26.65 9.38
N ILE A 193 8.17 -26.16 8.73
CA ILE A 193 8.14 -25.07 7.77
C ILE A 193 8.18 -23.73 8.53
N ASN A 194 9.19 -22.91 8.22
CA ASN A 194 9.35 -21.55 8.78
C ASN A 194 9.10 -20.43 7.75
N THR A 195 8.79 -20.81 6.50
CA THR A 195 8.70 -19.95 5.30
C THR A 195 7.27 -19.78 4.80
N LEU A 196 6.26 -19.97 5.66
CA LEU A 196 4.85 -20.04 5.27
C LEU A 196 4.35 -18.77 4.54
N ASP A 197 4.88 -17.60 4.89
CA ASP A 197 4.62 -16.32 4.22
C ASP A 197 5.31 -16.25 2.85
N GLU A 198 6.61 -16.57 2.77
CA GLU A 198 7.35 -16.62 1.50
C GLU A 198 6.75 -17.63 0.50
N ASP A 199 6.27 -18.78 1.00
CA ASP A 199 5.74 -19.88 0.20
C ASP A 199 4.31 -19.59 -0.30
N THR A 200 3.47 -18.95 0.53
CA THR A 200 2.15 -18.46 0.08
C THR A 200 2.26 -17.25 -0.85
N MET A 201 3.29 -16.41 -0.68
CA MET A 201 3.65 -15.37 -1.66
C MET A 201 4.08 -16.01 -2.99
N ARG A 202 4.93 -17.04 -2.97
CA ARG A 202 5.34 -17.78 -4.19
C ARG A 202 4.15 -18.41 -4.92
N LEU A 203 3.21 -19.02 -4.18
CA LEU A 203 1.96 -19.55 -4.74
C LEU A 203 1.16 -18.46 -5.47
N ALA A 204 0.86 -17.35 -4.79
CA ALA A 204 0.11 -16.23 -5.40
C ALA A 204 0.87 -15.61 -6.59
N LEU A 205 2.21 -15.57 -6.53
CA LEU A 205 3.05 -15.07 -7.62
C LEU A 205 2.93 -15.94 -8.88
N HIS A 206 2.95 -17.26 -8.73
CA HIS A 206 2.80 -18.19 -9.86
C HIS A 206 1.42 -18.06 -10.50
N ILE A 207 0.37 -17.94 -9.68
CA ILE A 207 -1.01 -17.78 -10.14
C ILE A 207 -1.18 -16.44 -10.88
N ILE A 208 -0.76 -15.30 -10.29
CA ILE A 208 -0.87 -14.00 -10.96
C ILE A 208 0.08 -13.85 -12.17
N ALA A 209 1.18 -14.60 -12.25
CA ALA A 209 2.02 -14.68 -13.45
C ALA A 209 1.28 -15.33 -14.62
N TYR A 210 0.60 -16.45 -14.38
CA TYR A 210 -0.23 -17.09 -15.41
C TYR A 210 -1.45 -16.24 -15.76
N VAL A 211 -2.17 -15.75 -14.75
CA VAL A 211 -3.45 -15.03 -14.86
C VAL A 211 -3.25 -13.60 -15.41
N GLY A 212 -2.14 -12.94 -15.10
CA GLY A 212 -1.83 -11.59 -15.59
C GLY A 212 -1.22 -11.56 -16.98
N PHE A 213 -0.35 -12.53 -17.28
CA PHE A 213 0.62 -12.46 -18.39
C PHE A 213 0.62 -13.70 -19.31
N GLY A 214 -0.11 -14.77 -18.96
CA GLY A 214 -0.07 -16.06 -19.65
C GLY A 214 1.17 -16.92 -19.31
N LEU A 215 1.91 -16.58 -18.25
CA LEU A 215 3.22 -17.15 -17.93
C LEU A 215 3.14 -18.11 -16.73
N LYS A 216 3.13 -19.41 -17.00
CA LYS A 216 3.29 -20.44 -15.96
C LYS A 216 4.72 -20.40 -15.41
N LEU A 217 4.84 -20.25 -14.09
CA LEU A 217 6.11 -20.37 -13.37
C LEU A 217 6.26 -21.79 -12.78
N LEU A 218 7.51 -22.18 -12.52
CA LEU A 218 7.90 -23.50 -12.05
C LEU A 218 8.31 -23.46 -10.57
N TRP A 219 8.02 -24.53 -9.83
CA TRP A 219 8.46 -24.70 -8.44
C TRP A 219 9.95 -25.08 -8.36
N PRO A 220 10.63 -24.81 -7.22
CA PRO A 220 12.02 -25.19 -7.03
C PRO A 220 12.25 -26.70 -7.25
N GLY A 221 13.06 -27.03 -8.26
CA GLY A 221 13.36 -28.42 -8.65
C GLY A 221 12.55 -28.94 -9.86
N GLU A 222 11.49 -28.24 -10.29
CA GLU A 222 10.84 -28.54 -11.57
C GLU A 222 11.70 -28.08 -12.76
N SER A 223 11.62 -28.80 -13.88
CA SER A 223 12.33 -28.46 -15.11
C SER A 223 11.37 -28.09 -16.24
N LEU A 224 11.83 -27.24 -17.17
CA LEU A 224 11.04 -26.84 -18.34
C LEU A 224 10.64 -28.08 -19.16
N PRO A 225 9.34 -28.27 -19.48
CA PRO A 225 8.91 -29.41 -20.30
C PRO A 225 9.65 -29.47 -21.65
N ALA A 226 9.99 -30.68 -22.10
CA ALA A 226 10.75 -30.90 -23.35
C ALA A 226 10.06 -30.44 -24.66
N LYS A 227 8.86 -29.85 -24.56
CA LYS A 227 8.12 -29.18 -25.65
C LYS A 227 7.67 -27.76 -25.26
N ALA A 228 8.38 -27.10 -24.35
CA ALA A 228 8.09 -25.73 -23.94
C ALA A 228 8.19 -24.76 -25.14
N ASN A 229 7.14 -23.96 -25.35
CA ASN A 229 7.14 -22.92 -26.38
C ASN A 229 8.19 -21.84 -26.08
N LEU A 230 8.70 -21.16 -27.11
CA LEU A 230 9.74 -20.13 -27.00
C LEU A 230 9.46 -19.07 -25.91
N LYS A 231 8.20 -18.69 -25.70
CA LYS A 231 7.78 -17.77 -24.62
C LYS A 231 8.01 -18.37 -23.22
N MET A 232 7.67 -19.64 -22.98
CA MET A 232 7.99 -20.31 -21.71
C MET A 232 9.50 -20.48 -21.52
N ALA A 233 10.24 -20.78 -22.59
CA ALA A 233 11.70 -20.84 -22.53
C ALA A 233 12.36 -19.47 -22.25
N LYS A 234 11.73 -18.35 -22.68
CA LYS A 234 12.22 -16.99 -22.38
C LYS A 234 11.88 -16.53 -20.96
N TYR A 235 10.60 -16.59 -20.58
CA TYR A 235 10.11 -15.97 -19.34
C TYR A 235 10.07 -16.93 -18.14
N GLY A 236 9.99 -18.24 -18.37
CA GLY A 236 10.05 -19.28 -17.34
C GLY A 236 11.44 -19.87 -17.11
N SER A 237 12.48 -19.33 -17.75
CA SER A 237 13.87 -19.69 -17.48
C SER A 237 14.30 -19.20 -16.09
N PRO A 238 14.97 -20.02 -15.26
CA PRO A 238 15.60 -19.54 -14.04
C PRO A 238 16.80 -18.62 -14.33
N GLU A 239 17.48 -18.82 -15.46
CA GLU A 239 18.66 -18.08 -15.90
C GLU A 239 18.29 -16.87 -16.78
N ALA A 240 19.13 -15.83 -16.76
CA ALA A 240 18.91 -14.60 -17.52
C ALA A 240 19.08 -14.83 -19.03
N THR A 241 18.06 -14.46 -19.81
CA THR A 241 18.08 -14.57 -21.28
C THR A 241 19.01 -13.55 -21.91
N ALA A 242 19.57 -13.88 -23.08
CA ALA A 242 20.56 -13.03 -23.77
C ALA A 242 20.11 -11.56 -23.89
N GLY A 243 20.92 -10.66 -23.33
CA GLY A 243 20.65 -9.22 -23.28
C GLY A 243 20.01 -8.70 -21.98
N HIS A 244 19.70 -9.55 -21.00
CA HIS A 244 19.19 -9.18 -19.68
C HIS A 244 20.22 -9.47 -18.57
N LYS A 245 20.19 -8.68 -17.49
CA LYS A 245 21.00 -8.87 -16.27
C LYS A 245 20.44 -9.96 -15.35
N MET A 246 19.13 -10.22 -15.42
CA MET A 246 18.36 -11.06 -14.50
C MET A 246 17.32 -11.85 -15.30
N SER A 247 16.89 -13.02 -14.82
CA SER A 247 15.73 -13.72 -15.38
C SER A 247 14.44 -12.97 -15.04
N PHE A 248 13.37 -13.19 -15.80
CA PHE A 248 12.07 -12.55 -15.58
C PHE A 248 11.50 -12.85 -14.18
N VAL A 249 11.64 -14.09 -13.72
CA VAL A 249 11.20 -14.51 -12.37
C VAL A 249 12.00 -13.81 -11.28
N ALA A 250 13.34 -13.80 -11.38
CA ALA A 250 14.20 -13.09 -10.44
C ALA A 250 13.94 -11.58 -10.46
N THR A 251 13.67 -11.00 -11.63
CA THR A 251 13.33 -9.60 -11.82
C THR A 251 12.07 -9.22 -11.03
N ILE A 252 10.98 -9.98 -11.19
CA ILE A 252 9.73 -9.73 -10.45
C ILE A 252 9.93 -9.95 -8.95
N ALA A 253 10.55 -11.07 -8.54
CA ALA A 253 10.79 -11.37 -7.13
C ALA A 253 11.63 -10.27 -6.44
N THR A 254 12.73 -9.83 -7.07
CA THR A 254 13.57 -8.73 -6.54
C THR A 254 12.85 -7.38 -6.58
N ALA A 255 12.03 -7.08 -7.59
CA ALA A 255 11.25 -5.84 -7.65
C ALA A 255 10.17 -5.78 -6.55
N LEU A 256 9.65 -6.94 -6.13
CA LEU A 256 8.71 -7.07 -5.01
C LEU A 256 9.44 -7.03 -3.65
N GLU A 257 10.58 -7.69 -3.48
CA GLU A 257 11.41 -7.61 -2.26
C GLU A 257 11.91 -6.17 -2.03
N CYS A 258 12.41 -5.52 -3.09
CA CYS A 258 12.96 -4.17 -3.07
C CYS A 258 11.89 -3.09 -3.29
N ILE A 259 10.59 -3.42 -3.25
CA ILE A 259 9.51 -2.49 -3.65
C ILE A 259 9.57 -1.15 -2.90
N LEU A 260 9.91 -1.16 -1.60
CA LEU A 260 10.04 0.06 -0.81
C LEU A 260 11.19 0.97 -1.27
N LEU A 261 12.31 0.38 -1.71
CA LEU A 261 13.43 1.14 -2.28
C LEU A 261 13.01 1.77 -3.61
N ILE A 262 12.38 0.99 -4.49
CA ILE A 262 11.92 1.42 -5.81
C ILE A 262 10.85 2.54 -5.72
N LEU A 263 9.97 2.47 -4.72
CA LEU A 263 8.88 3.44 -4.51
C LEU A 263 9.31 4.72 -3.77
N LEU A 264 10.31 4.67 -2.90
CA LEU A 264 10.70 5.79 -2.03
C LEU A 264 11.99 6.51 -2.48
N VAL A 265 12.86 5.84 -3.24
CA VAL A 265 14.18 6.36 -3.61
C VAL A 265 14.27 6.45 -5.14
N PRO A 266 14.44 7.65 -5.73
CA PRO A 266 14.63 7.81 -7.17
C PRO A 266 15.75 6.91 -7.72
N ARG A 267 15.47 6.22 -8.85
CA ARG A 267 16.38 5.26 -9.51
C ARG A 267 17.84 5.75 -9.61
N TRP A 268 18.06 7.03 -9.94
CA TRP A 268 19.40 7.59 -10.10
C TRP A 268 20.20 7.61 -8.78
N ILE A 269 19.52 7.75 -7.63
CA ILE A 269 20.13 7.61 -6.32
C ILE A 269 20.42 6.13 -6.03
N LEU A 270 19.46 5.22 -6.28
CA LEU A 270 19.65 3.78 -6.08
C LEU A 270 20.85 3.21 -6.85
N ALA A 271 21.04 3.66 -8.10
CA ALA A 271 22.17 3.29 -8.96
C ALA A 271 23.50 3.91 -8.52
N MET A 272 23.47 5.12 -7.93
CA MET A 272 24.66 5.81 -7.41
C MET A 272 25.12 5.24 -6.05
N MET A 273 24.19 4.77 -5.23
CA MET A 273 24.49 4.23 -3.90
C MET A 273 25.38 2.97 -3.98
N PRO A 274 26.36 2.81 -3.05
CA PRO A 274 27.34 1.73 -3.13
C PRO A 274 26.79 0.34 -2.73
N PHE A 275 25.62 0.28 -2.11
CA PHE A 275 25.09 -0.93 -1.48
C PHE A 275 24.54 -1.96 -2.51
N LYS A 276 24.75 -3.26 -2.23
CA LYS A 276 24.26 -4.33 -3.10
C LYS A 276 22.74 -4.28 -3.30
N LYS A 277 21.95 -4.06 -2.24
CA LYS A 277 20.48 -3.99 -2.33
C LYS A 277 19.97 -2.77 -3.12
N THR A 278 20.63 -1.61 -3.06
CA THR A 278 20.20 -0.44 -3.86
C THR A 278 20.48 -0.63 -5.35
N ARG A 279 21.60 -1.27 -5.69
CA ARG A 279 21.91 -1.66 -7.08
C ARG A 279 20.93 -2.70 -7.61
N LEU A 280 20.64 -3.76 -6.84
CA LEU A 280 19.61 -4.75 -7.20
C LEU A 280 18.21 -4.12 -7.36
N ALA A 281 17.84 -3.14 -6.54
CA ALA A 281 16.60 -2.38 -6.70
C ALA A 281 16.56 -1.56 -8.01
N ALA A 282 17.68 -0.94 -8.40
CA ALA A 282 17.79 -0.25 -9.68
C ALA A 282 17.77 -1.22 -10.87
N ASP A 283 18.55 -2.30 -10.82
CA ASP A 283 18.64 -3.30 -11.90
C ASP A 283 17.29 -4.01 -12.11
N SER A 284 16.59 -4.40 -11.05
CA SER A 284 15.27 -5.04 -11.15
C SER A 284 14.16 -4.08 -11.61
N HIS A 285 14.18 -2.81 -11.22
CA HIS A 285 13.30 -1.78 -11.80
C HIS A 285 13.50 -1.67 -13.33
N ASP A 286 14.75 -1.71 -13.78
CA ASP A 286 15.13 -1.52 -15.17
C ASP A 286 14.79 -2.75 -16.04
N GLU A 287 15.15 -3.94 -15.58
CA GLU A 287 14.79 -5.20 -16.24
C GLU A 287 13.28 -5.43 -16.21
N PHE A 288 12.56 -5.04 -15.16
CA PHE A 288 11.09 -5.13 -15.13
C PHE A 288 10.49 -4.26 -16.24
N SER A 289 10.93 -3.01 -16.35
CA SER A 289 10.47 -2.10 -17.40
C SER A 289 10.78 -2.64 -18.80
N LYS A 290 11.97 -3.22 -18.99
CA LYS A 290 12.39 -3.84 -20.25
C LYS A 290 11.54 -5.07 -20.62
N TYR A 291 11.41 -6.04 -19.72
CA TYR A 291 10.60 -7.24 -19.95
C TYR A 291 9.12 -6.88 -20.20
N MET A 292 8.59 -5.87 -19.50
CA MET A 292 7.23 -5.35 -19.73
C MET A 292 7.07 -4.69 -21.10
N HIS A 293 8.09 -4.03 -21.64
CA HIS A 293 8.06 -3.51 -23.00
C HIS A 293 8.07 -4.63 -24.04
N GLU A 294 8.97 -5.61 -23.91
CA GLU A 294 9.07 -6.73 -24.85
C GLU A 294 7.81 -7.59 -24.86
N LEU A 295 7.26 -7.90 -23.70
CA LEU A 295 6.00 -8.65 -23.59
C LEU A 295 4.82 -7.85 -24.18
N MET A 296 4.81 -6.52 -24.05
CA MET A 296 3.81 -5.66 -24.69
C MET A 296 3.91 -5.71 -26.22
N ASP A 297 5.11 -5.71 -26.78
CA ASP A 297 5.31 -5.81 -28.23
C ASP A 297 4.96 -7.22 -28.75
N GLU A 298 5.32 -8.28 -28.02
CA GLU A 298 4.87 -9.65 -28.33
C GLU A 298 3.33 -9.78 -28.30
N LYS A 299 2.64 -9.09 -27.38
CA LYS A 299 1.17 -9.02 -27.30
C LYS A 299 0.54 -8.13 -28.37
N ILE A 300 1.24 -7.11 -28.86
CA ILE A 300 0.81 -6.31 -30.02
C ILE A 300 0.84 -7.17 -31.29
N GLU A 301 1.86 -8.01 -31.48
CA GLU A 301 1.93 -8.92 -32.64
C GLU A 301 0.88 -10.05 -32.60
N GLU A 302 0.61 -10.64 -31.42
CA GLU A 302 -0.53 -11.57 -31.26
C GLU A 302 -1.85 -10.91 -31.71
N ALA A 303 -2.10 -9.67 -31.24
CA ALA A 303 -3.31 -8.92 -31.56
C ALA A 303 -3.40 -8.49 -33.05
N ARG A 304 -2.26 -8.24 -33.71
CA ARG A 304 -2.19 -7.92 -35.14
C ARG A 304 -2.57 -9.11 -36.02
N LYS A 305 -2.11 -10.30 -35.67
CA LYS A 305 -2.41 -11.54 -36.41
C LYS A 305 -3.80 -12.11 -36.14
N GLY A 306 -4.48 -11.64 -35.08
CA GLY A 306 -5.71 -12.26 -34.59
C GLY A 306 -5.47 -13.60 -33.86
N GLU A 307 -4.26 -13.81 -33.33
CA GLU A 307 -3.92 -15.01 -32.53
C GLU A 307 -4.76 -15.01 -31.24
N HIS A 308 -5.83 -15.80 -31.21
CA HIS A 308 -6.63 -16.03 -30.02
C HIS A 308 -5.88 -16.98 -29.08
N VAL A 309 -5.15 -16.42 -28.11
CA VAL A 309 -4.55 -17.18 -27.01
C VAL A 309 -5.65 -17.57 -26.01
N ASP A 310 -5.90 -18.86 -25.83
CA ASP A 310 -6.73 -19.35 -24.73
C ASP A 310 -5.96 -19.27 -23.40
N GLY A 311 -6.51 -18.48 -22.48
CA GLY A 311 -5.91 -18.17 -21.18
C GLY A 311 -6.48 -16.87 -20.62
N MET A 312 -6.28 -16.60 -19.33
CA MET A 312 -6.44 -15.23 -18.83
C MET A 312 -5.16 -14.46 -19.16
N ASP A 313 -5.32 -13.40 -19.94
CA ASP A 313 -4.23 -12.58 -20.48
C ASP A 313 -4.63 -11.12 -20.31
N LEU A 314 -4.55 -10.65 -19.06
CA LEU A 314 -4.87 -9.27 -18.69
C LEU A 314 -4.07 -8.29 -19.55
N MET A 315 -2.76 -8.50 -19.68
CA MET A 315 -1.88 -7.63 -20.44
C MET A 315 -2.28 -7.56 -21.93
N GLY A 316 -2.52 -8.70 -22.58
CA GLY A 316 -3.03 -8.74 -23.94
C GLY A 316 -4.43 -8.16 -24.08
N GLN A 317 -5.29 -8.20 -23.06
CA GLN A 317 -6.58 -7.50 -23.08
C GLN A 317 -6.42 -5.96 -23.00
N LEU A 318 -5.50 -5.44 -22.19
CA LEU A 318 -5.15 -4.01 -22.17
C LEU A 318 -4.61 -3.55 -23.54
N VAL A 319 -3.74 -4.36 -24.15
CA VAL A 319 -3.20 -4.15 -25.50
C VAL A 319 -4.30 -4.18 -26.56
N ARG A 320 -5.13 -5.23 -26.60
CA ARG A 320 -6.25 -5.35 -27.56
C ARG A 320 -7.25 -4.19 -27.42
N SER A 321 -7.55 -3.75 -26.20
CA SER A 321 -8.43 -2.58 -25.98
C SER A 321 -7.84 -1.27 -26.52
N SER A 322 -6.51 -1.14 -26.55
CA SER A 322 -5.81 0.08 -26.98
C SER A 322 -5.45 0.09 -28.46
N TYR A 323 -5.17 -1.08 -29.06
CA TYR A 323 -4.51 -1.20 -30.36
C TYR A 323 -5.25 -2.03 -31.44
N ALA A 324 -6.29 -2.80 -31.10
CA ALA A 324 -6.95 -3.71 -32.04
C ALA A 324 -8.26 -3.15 -32.64
N THR A 325 -8.66 -3.44 -33.88
CA THR A 325 -7.91 -3.50 -35.16
C THR A 325 -8.96 -3.36 -36.28
N GLY A 326 -8.62 -2.68 -37.38
CA GLY A 326 -9.42 -2.70 -38.62
C GLY A 326 -8.60 -3.36 -39.72
N ILE A 327 -9.17 -4.32 -40.46
CA ILE A 327 -8.44 -4.98 -41.56
C ILE A 327 -8.31 -3.99 -42.72
N GLY A 328 -7.12 -3.43 -42.90
CA GLY A 328 -6.76 -2.58 -44.04
C GLY A 328 -6.45 -1.11 -43.73
N GLU A 329 -6.72 -0.61 -42.52
CA GLU A 329 -6.40 0.76 -42.13
C GLU A 329 -5.20 0.85 -41.17
N GLY A 330 -4.39 1.90 -41.32
CA GLY A 330 -3.17 2.11 -40.54
C GLY A 330 -3.45 2.25 -39.04
N MET A 331 -2.57 1.67 -38.22
CA MET A 331 -2.74 1.49 -36.77
C MET A 331 -2.72 2.80 -35.97
N GLN A 332 -3.86 3.50 -35.96
CA GLN A 332 -4.10 4.65 -35.07
C GLN A 332 -4.53 4.18 -33.68
N SER A 333 -3.98 4.83 -32.64
CA SER A 333 -4.44 4.65 -31.26
C SER A 333 -5.90 5.09 -31.13
N LYS A 334 -6.75 4.28 -30.50
CA LYS A 334 -8.16 4.63 -30.27
C LYS A 334 -8.25 5.91 -29.44
N LYS A 335 -9.22 6.77 -29.74
CA LYS A 335 -9.47 8.00 -28.97
C LYS A 335 -9.94 7.64 -27.55
N GLY A 336 -9.02 7.69 -26.58
CA GLY A 336 -9.23 7.18 -25.22
C GLY A 336 -8.57 5.82 -24.91
N ALA A 337 -7.70 5.30 -25.78
CA ALA A 337 -6.80 4.20 -25.44
C ALA A 337 -5.83 4.60 -24.30
N LEU A 338 -5.26 3.60 -23.63
CA LEU A 338 -4.20 3.80 -22.63
C LEU A 338 -2.84 3.96 -23.33
N SER A 339 -1.93 4.76 -22.76
CA SER A 339 -0.54 4.83 -23.21
C SER A 339 0.24 3.54 -22.86
N ARG A 340 1.46 3.37 -23.41
CA ARG A 340 2.34 2.24 -23.03
C ARG A 340 2.67 2.26 -21.54
N ASP A 341 3.02 3.43 -21.01
CA ASP A 341 3.28 3.66 -19.59
C ASP A 341 2.03 3.38 -18.74
N GLU A 342 0.84 3.76 -19.21
CA GLU A 342 -0.41 3.43 -18.52
C GLU A 342 -0.67 1.91 -18.54
N ILE A 343 -0.44 1.21 -19.65
CA ILE A 343 -0.56 -0.26 -19.72
C ILE A 343 0.43 -0.91 -18.73
N GLN A 344 1.68 -0.47 -18.70
CA GLN A 344 2.72 -0.97 -17.79
C GLN A 344 2.38 -0.67 -16.32
N GLY A 345 1.94 0.55 -16.01
CA GLY A 345 1.50 0.97 -14.67
C GLY A 345 0.27 0.20 -14.17
N ASN A 346 -0.69 -0.10 -15.06
CA ASN A 346 -1.82 -0.98 -14.73
C ASN A 346 -1.37 -2.43 -14.51
N ALA A 347 -0.47 -2.97 -15.34
CA ALA A 347 0.04 -4.33 -15.16
C ALA A 347 0.84 -4.48 -13.86
N PHE A 348 1.72 -3.53 -13.53
CA PHE A 348 2.46 -3.49 -12.27
C PHE A 348 1.54 -3.44 -11.05
N ILE A 349 0.54 -2.54 -11.03
CA ILE A 349 -0.33 -2.45 -9.85
C ILE A 349 -1.24 -3.67 -9.68
N MET A 350 -1.60 -4.36 -10.76
CA MET A 350 -2.38 -5.62 -10.69
C MET A 350 -1.51 -6.79 -10.20
N LEU A 351 -0.24 -6.86 -10.61
CA LEU A 351 0.74 -7.79 -10.06
C LEU A 351 0.91 -7.58 -8.54
N VAL A 352 1.22 -6.35 -8.11
CA VAL A 352 1.42 -6.03 -6.68
C VAL A 352 0.16 -6.27 -5.85
N ALA A 353 -1.01 -5.81 -6.33
CA ALA A 353 -2.26 -5.95 -5.59
C ALA A 353 -2.77 -7.39 -5.52
N GLY A 354 -2.62 -8.18 -6.59
CA GLY A 354 -2.99 -9.60 -6.60
C GLY A 354 -2.07 -10.44 -5.72
N HIS A 355 -0.76 -10.22 -5.83
CA HIS A 355 0.26 -10.97 -5.09
C HIS A 355 0.16 -10.82 -3.57
N GLU A 356 0.43 -9.61 -3.02
CA GLU A 356 0.55 -9.48 -1.57
C GLU A 356 -0.78 -9.71 -0.83
N THR A 357 -1.92 -9.31 -1.41
CA THR A 357 -3.20 -9.37 -0.68
C THR A 357 -3.76 -10.78 -0.60
N THR A 358 -3.68 -11.57 -1.68
CA THR A 358 -4.15 -12.97 -1.66
C THR A 358 -3.20 -13.85 -0.87
N ALA A 359 -1.88 -13.67 -1.02
CA ALA A 359 -0.88 -14.39 -0.22
C ALA A 359 -1.05 -14.14 1.28
N GLY A 360 -1.15 -12.86 1.68
CA GLY A 360 -1.35 -12.49 3.10
C GLY A 360 -2.65 -13.05 3.68
N ALA A 361 -3.74 -13.04 2.90
CA ALA A 361 -4.99 -13.67 3.33
C ALA A 361 -4.84 -15.18 3.50
N LEU A 362 -4.22 -15.89 2.54
CA LEU A 362 -4.00 -17.33 2.63
C LEU A 362 -3.09 -17.69 3.81
N HIS A 363 -1.98 -16.97 4.00
CA HIS A 363 -1.07 -17.11 5.14
C HIS A 363 -1.84 -17.06 6.48
N PHE A 364 -2.62 -16.01 6.74
CA PHE A 364 -3.39 -15.91 7.98
C PHE A 364 -4.49 -16.98 8.10
N ILE A 365 -5.12 -17.42 7.00
CA ILE A 365 -6.08 -18.54 7.05
C ILE A 365 -5.38 -19.85 7.46
N LEU A 366 -4.18 -20.12 6.94
CA LEU A 366 -3.41 -21.32 7.30
C LEU A 366 -2.97 -21.29 8.77
N LEU A 367 -2.49 -20.14 9.27
CA LEU A 367 -2.18 -19.97 10.69
C LEU A 367 -3.40 -20.16 11.59
N GLU A 368 -4.55 -19.58 11.25
CA GLU A 368 -5.76 -19.74 12.07
C GLU A 368 -6.33 -21.16 11.98
N LEU A 369 -6.20 -21.86 10.86
CA LEU A 369 -6.56 -23.28 10.77
C LEU A 369 -5.64 -24.17 11.61
N ALA A 370 -4.34 -23.87 11.69
CA ALA A 370 -3.41 -24.56 12.58
C ALA A 370 -3.68 -24.23 14.07
N ASN A 371 -4.01 -22.98 14.39
CA ASN A 371 -4.45 -22.58 15.73
C ASN A 371 -5.75 -23.24 16.16
N ASN A 372 -6.66 -23.55 15.23
CA ASN A 372 -8.00 -24.01 15.54
C ASN A 372 -8.34 -25.38 14.85
N PRO A 373 -7.71 -26.51 15.26
CA PRO A 373 -7.91 -27.83 14.65
C PRO A 373 -9.35 -28.38 14.71
N ALA A 374 -10.25 -27.78 15.49
CA ALA A 374 -11.67 -28.12 15.48
C ALA A 374 -12.35 -27.62 14.18
N SER A 375 -12.12 -26.37 13.79
CA SER A 375 -12.65 -25.77 12.57
C SER A 375 -11.93 -26.30 11.32
N GLN A 376 -10.64 -26.63 11.41
CA GLN A 376 -9.90 -27.33 10.34
C GLN A 376 -10.56 -28.66 9.95
N ARG A 377 -10.93 -29.49 10.93
CA ARG A 377 -11.66 -30.74 10.66
C ARG A 377 -13.06 -30.51 10.09
N ARG A 378 -13.74 -29.42 10.43
CA ARG A 378 -15.04 -29.09 9.78
C ARG A 378 -14.83 -28.72 8.30
N LEU A 379 -13.79 -27.95 8.00
CA LEU A 379 -13.38 -27.61 6.64
C LEU A 379 -13.06 -28.87 5.83
N GLN A 380 -12.35 -29.84 6.41
CA GLN A 380 -12.12 -31.15 5.81
C GLN A 380 -13.41 -31.96 5.56
N ASN A 381 -14.34 -32.02 6.52
CA ASN A 381 -15.63 -32.71 6.33
C ASN A 381 -16.48 -32.05 5.22
N ASP A 382 -16.49 -30.72 5.15
CA ASP A 382 -17.22 -29.98 4.11
C ASP A 382 -16.54 -30.16 2.71
N ILE A 383 -15.21 -30.32 2.64
CA ILE A 383 -14.50 -30.77 1.43
C ILE A 383 -14.95 -32.17 1.04
N ASP A 384 -14.94 -33.14 1.96
CA ASP A 384 -15.34 -34.52 1.69
C ASP A 384 -16.79 -34.59 1.15
N GLU A 385 -17.71 -33.80 1.71
CA GLU A 385 -19.12 -33.72 1.29
C GLU A 385 -19.30 -33.05 -0.09
N ILE A 386 -18.49 -32.04 -0.44
CA ILE A 386 -18.58 -31.31 -1.72
C ILE A 386 -17.94 -32.07 -2.87
N PHE A 387 -16.71 -32.56 -2.69
CA PHE A 387 -15.92 -33.15 -3.77
C PHE A 387 -16.15 -34.67 -3.91
N GLY A 388 -16.64 -35.34 -2.87
CA GLY A 388 -16.94 -36.78 -2.91
C GLY A 388 -15.72 -37.65 -3.25
N GLY A 389 -14.53 -37.22 -2.80
CA GLY A 389 -13.25 -37.89 -3.08
C GLY A 389 -12.65 -37.64 -4.47
N LYS A 390 -13.33 -36.94 -5.39
CA LYS A 390 -12.84 -36.68 -6.76
C LYS A 390 -11.46 -36.01 -6.80
N GLU A 391 -10.60 -36.44 -7.74
CA GLU A 391 -9.29 -35.84 -7.97
C GLU A 391 -9.40 -34.37 -8.44
N PRO A 392 -8.48 -33.47 -8.03
CA PRO A 392 -8.58 -32.04 -8.34
C PRO A 392 -8.54 -31.70 -9.84
N SER A 393 -7.92 -32.55 -10.66
CA SER A 393 -7.94 -32.45 -12.13
C SER A 393 -9.33 -32.67 -12.76
N SER A 394 -10.32 -33.09 -11.97
CA SER A 394 -11.72 -33.26 -12.39
C SER A 394 -12.68 -32.23 -11.78
N TRP A 395 -12.16 -31.22 -11.08
CA TRP A 395 -12.97 -30.19 -10.43
C TRP A 395 -13.44 -29.14 -11.45
N ASP A 396 -14.74 -29.10 -11.70
CA ASP A 396 -15.38 -28.07 -12.52
C ASP A 396 -15.66 -26.79 -11.71
N TYR A 397 -15.41 -25.63 -12.33
CA TYR A 397 -15.58 -24.33 -11.69
C TYR A 397 -17.05 -24.02 -11.40
N ASP A 398 -17.92 -24.09 -12.42
CA ASP A 398 -19.30 -23.61 -12.32
C ASP A 398 -20.13 -24.46 -11.34
N ALA A 399 -19.87 -25.78 -11.29
CA ALA A 399 -20.49 -26.68 -10.33
C ALA A 399 -20.02 -26.49 -8.88
N LEU A 400 -18.74 -26.20 -8.64
CA LEU A 400 -18.14 -26.26 -7.30
C LEU A 400 -18.01 -24.90 -6.61
N ILE A 401 -17.92 -23.80 -7.37
CA ILE A 401 -17.67 -22.46 -6.82
C ILE A 401 -18.75 -22.00 -5.82
N TYR A 402 -20.02 -22.28 -6.08
CA TYR A 402 -21.11 -21.88 -5.18
C TYR A 402 -21.19 -22.74 -3.90
N PRO A 403 -21.09 -24.09 -3.97
CA PRO A 403 -20.89 -24.93 -2.78
C PRO A 403 -19.70 -24.52 -1.91
N MET A 404 -18.51 -24.31 -2.50
CA MET A 404 -17.30 -23.92 -1.75
C MET A 404 -17.49 -22.56 -1.04
N MET A 405 -18.10 -21.58 -1.70
CA MET A 405 -18.42 -20.27 -1.11
C MET A 405 -19.55 -20.30 -0.07
N ALA A 406 -20.28 -21.42 0.06
CA ALA A 406 -21.32 -21.64 1.06
C ALA A 406 -20.86 -22.51 2.25
N SER A 407 -19.66 -23.08 2.19
CA SER A 407 -19.13 -24.04 3.16
C SER A 407 -18.10 -23.43 4.10
N MET A 408 -17.49 -24.27 4.94
CA MET A 408 -16.38 -23.90 5.82
C MET A 408 -15.20 -23.26 5.06
N LEU A 409 -14.99 -23.55 3.76
CA LEU A 409 -13.98 -22.88 2.92
C LEU A 409 -14.28 -21.37 2.83
N GLY A 410 -15.50 -21.02 2.42
CA GLY A 410 -15.99 -19.65 2.41
C GLY A 410 -16.07 -19.02 3.80
N ALA A 411 -16.43 -19.79 4.84
CA ALA A 411 -16.51 -19.28 6.21
C ALA A 411 -15.14 -18.92 6.80
N CYS A 412 -14.13 -19.79 6.64
CA CYS A 412 -12.76 -19.53 7.11
C CYS A 412 -12.14 -18.33 6.40
N MET A 413 -12.30 -18.24 5.07
CA MET A 413 -11.85 -17.06 4.30
C MET A 413 -12.51 -15.77 4.82
N ASN A 414 -13.84 -15.77 5.01
CA ASN A 414 -14.55 -14.56 5.43
C ASN A 414 -14.24 -14.17 6.90
N GLU A 415 -14.02 -15.13 7.80
CA GLU A 415 -13.61 -14.81 9.18
C GLU A 415 -12.16 -14.31 9.25
N THR A 416 -11.24 -14.83 8.43
CA THR A 416 -9.89 -14.24 8.35
C THR A 416 -9.91 -12.86 7.71
N LEU A 417 -10.71 -12.63 6.67
CA LEU A 417 -10.88 -11.28 6.09
C LEU A 417 -11.61 -10.30 7.04
N ARG A 418 -12.43 -10.81 7.97
CA ARG A 418 -12.94 -10.04 9.11
C ARG A 418 -11.80 -9.67 10.07
N MET A 419 -11.02 -10.66 10.50
CA MET A 419 -10.03 -10.51 11.57
C MET A 419 -8.73 -9.81 11.13
N THR A 420 -8.11 -10.27 10.05
CA THR A 420 -6.83 -9.76 9.51
C THR A 420 -7.02 -9.30 8.05
N PRO A 421 -7.80 -8.23 7.79
CA PRO A 421 -7.96 -7.70 6.44
C PRO A 421 -6.61 -7.19 5.90
N ALA A 422 -6.28 -7.57 4.66
CA ALA A 422 -5.02 -7.18 4.02
C ALA A 422 -4.84 -5.64 3.92
N VAL A 423 -5.95 -4.89 3.89
CA VAL A 423 -5.98 -3.42 3.99
C VAL A 423 -6.75 -3.03 5.24
N VAL A 424 -6.05 -2.48 6.23
CA VAL A 424 -6.60 -2.08 7.54
C VAL A 424 -7.48 -0.83 7.43
N GLU A 425 -7.10 0.10 6.54
CA GLU A 425 -7.68 1.43 6.41
C GLU A 425 -7.83 1.85 4.94
N ILE A 426 -9.01 2.35 4.55
CA ILE A 426 -9.34 2.71 3.17
C ILE A 426 -9.50 4.24 3.08
N PRO A 427 -8.51 4.98 2.53
CA PRO A 427 -8.50 6.44 2.56
C PRO A 427 -9.35 7.09 1.44
N LYS A 428 -10.04 8.15 1.85
CA LYS A 428 -10.95 9.01 1.09
C LYS A 428 -10.64 10.47 1.42
N LYS A 429 -11.17 11.43 0.66
CA LYS A 429 -11.10 12.86 1.01
C LYS A 429 -12.38 13.60 0.67
N VAL A 430 -12.64 14.69 1.37
CA VAL A 430 -13.59 15.73 0.96
C VAL A 430 -12.86 16.73 0.04
N PRO A 431 -13.41 17.10 -1.12
CA PRO A 431 -12.79 18.08 -2.00
C PRO A 431 -12.54 19.44 -1.31
N PRO A 432 -11.44 20.16 -1.64
CA PRO A 432 -11.21 21.50 -1.12
C PRO A 432 -12.36 22.44 -1.47
N LYS A 433 -12.79 23.26 -0.49
CA LYS A 433 -13.88 24.25 -0.62
C LYS A 433 -15.28 23.65 -0.91
N GLN A 434 -15.49 22.35 -0.69
CA GLN A 434 -16.81 21.70 -0.81
C GLN A 434 -17.09 20.90 0.46
N GLU A 435 -17.77 21.50 1.44
CA GLU A 435 -18.23 20.79 2.63
C GLU A 435 -19.30 19.75 2.25
N GLN A 436 -19.35 18.63 2.97
CA GLN A 436 -20.21 17.49 2.60
C GLN A 436 -21.01 16.99 3.80
N VAL A 437 -22.33 16.85 3.64
CA VAL A 437 -23.20 16.31 4.69
C VAL A 437 -23.24 14.78 4.62
N ILE A 438 -23.02 14.13 5.77
CA ILE A 438 -23.30 12.70 5.99
C ILE A 438 -24.39 12.55 7.05
N THR A 439 -25.24 11.54 6.94
CA THR A 439 -26.15 11.13 8.01
C THR A 439 -25.49 10.03 8.84
N ILE A 440 -25.59 10.12 10.16
CA ILE A 440 -25.18 9.07 11.10
C ILE A 440 -26.31 8.93 12.12
N ASP A 441 -26.92 7.75 12.19
CA ASP A 441 -27.92 7.40 13.21
C ASP A 441 -29.09 8.40 13.26
N GLY A 442 -29.51 8.87 12.07
CA GLY A 442 -30.56 9.86 11.86
C GLY A 442 -30.10 11.33 11.95
N ASN A 443 -28.91 11.62 12.49
CA ASN A 443 -28.38 12.97 12.64
C ASN A 443 -27.57 13.40 11.41
N SER A 444 -27.67 14.67 11.01
CA SER A 444 -26.90 15.21 9.87
C SER A 444 -25.64 15.92 10.34
N HIS A 445 -24.48 15.44 9.89
CA HIS A 445 -23.15 15.96 10.24
C HIS A 445 -22.47 16.60 9.03
N LEU A 446 -21.90 17.79 9.22
CA LEU A 446 -21.21 18.56 8.20
C LEU A 446 -19.71 18.25 8.19
N ILE A 447 -19.21 17.52 7.20
CA ILE A 447 -17.79 17.21 7.09
C ILE A 447 -17.06 18.37 6.37
N PRO A 448 -16.06 19.02 7.00
CA PRO A 448 -15.40 20.18 6.39
C PRO A 448 -14.65 19.85 5.11
N GLY A 449 -14.55 20.84 4.21
CA GLY A 449 -13.74 20.74 2.99
C GLY A 449 -12.27 20.42 3.30
N SER A 450 -11.61 19.67 2.42
CA SER A 450 -10.24 19.16 2.59
C SER A 450 -10.03 18.13 3.73
N THR A 451 -11.07 17.68 4.43
CA THR A 451 -10.96 16.60 5.42
C THR A 451 -10.54 15.29 4.75
N ILE A 452 -9.48 14.65 5.25
CA ILE A 452 -9.12 13.28 4.88
C ILE A 452 -9.96 12.33 5.74
N ILE A 453 -10.40 11.22 5.16
CA ILE A 453 -11.29 10.25 5.81
C ILE A 453 -10.66 8.86 5.71
N SER A 454 -10.59 8.14 6.83
CA SER A 454 -10.23 6.72 6.88
C SER A 454 -11.45 5.87 7.21
N LEU A 455 -11.78 4.92 6.32
CA LEU A 455 -12.75 3.86 6.60
C LEU A 455 -11.98 2.69 7.22
N VAL A 456 -12.19 2.41 8.51
CA VAL A 456 -11.29 1.55 9.28
C VAL A 456 -11.83 0.11 9.34
N ALA A 457 -11.45 -0.68 8.33
CA ALA A 457 -11.95 -2.03 8.09
C ALA A 457 -11.81 -2.94 9.32
N VAL A 458 -10.64 -2.97 9.95
CA VAL A 458 -10.35 -3.82 11.13
C VAL A 458 -11.28 -3.57 12.33
N SER A 459 -11.74 -2.32 12.48
CA SER A 459 -12.58 -1.87 13.60
C SER A 459 -14.07 -2.08 13.31
N ILE A 460 -14.54 -1.80 12.09
CA ILE A 460 -15.94 -2.09 11.70
C ILE A 460 -16.19 -3.61 11.66
N HIS A 461 -15.20 -4.41 11.28
CA HIS A 461 -15.21 -5.87 11.33
C HIS A 461 -15.25 -6.46 12.77
N ARG A 462 -15.11 -5.60 13.79
CA ARG A 462 -15.15 -5.95 15.22
C ARG A 462 -16.09 -5.05 16.04
N ASN A 463 -16.98 -4.31 15.38
CA ASN A 463 -17.94 -3.47 16.08
C ASN A 463 -19.15 -4.34 16.52
N PRO A 464 -19.41 -4.52 17.83
CA PRO A 464 -20.46 -5.40 18.34
C PRO A 464 -21.88 -4.96 17.95
N ARG A 465 -22.04 -3.73 17.44
CA ARG A 465 -23.28 -3.24 16.81
C ARG A 465 -23.71 -4.07 15.59
N TYR A 466 -22.75 -4.63 14.84
CA TYR A 466 -23.02 -5.31 13.56
C TYR A 466 -22.64 -6.80 13.54
N TRP A 467 -21.90 -7.27 14.55
CA TRP A 467 -21.37 -8.63 14.61
C TRP A 467 -21.87 -9.36 15.87
N PRO A 468 -22.48 -10.54 15.74
CA PRO A 468 -23.01 -11.27 16.90
C PRO A 468 -21.87 -11.88 17.74
N GLY A 469 -21.74 -11.39 18.97
CA GLY A 469 -20.84 -11.94 19.98
C GLY A 469 -21.43 -13.12 20.75
N ARG A 470 -20.56 -14.01 21.22
CA ARG A 470 -20.80 -15.11 22.18
C ARG A 470 -19.67 -15.12 23.22
N PRO A 471 -19.72 -15.85 24.34
CA PRO A 471 -18.58 -15.93 25.25
C PRO A 471 -17.33 -16.47 24.54
N SER A 472 -16.18 -15.80 24.69
CA SER A 472 -14.91 -16.22 24.08
C SER A 472 -14.48 -17.60 24.56
N HIS A 473 -13.82 -18.34 23.67
CA HIS A 473 -13.19 -19.63 23.97
C HIS A 473 -11.68 -19.50 24.29
N ILE A 474 -11.12 -18.29 24.15
CA ILE A 474 -9.71 -17.96 24.37
C ILE A 474 -9.54 -17.08 25.62
N TYR A 475 -10.39 -16.06 25.77
CA TYR A 475 -10.28 -15.01 26.79
C TYR A 475 -11.43 -15.12 27.81
N ALA A 476 -11.11 -15.59 29.01
CA ALA A 476 -12.12 -15.91 30.02
C ALA A 476 -12.82 -14.66 30.58
N GLY A 477 -14.08 -14.46 30.18
CA GLY A 477 -14.92 -13.34 30.60
C GLY A 477 -15.17 -12.28 29.50
N GLU A 478 -14.49 -12.41 28.36
CA GLU A 478 -14.71 -11.57 27.17
C GLU A 478 -15.68 -12.24 26.18
N ASP A 479 -16.06 -11.52 25.13
CA ASP A 479 -16.80 -12.07 24.00
C ASP A 479 -15.89 -12.49 22.84
N ASP A 480 -16.44 -13.32 21.95
CA ASP A 480 -15.76 -13.96 20.83
C ASP A 480 -15.56 -13.03 19.63
N ILE A 481 -15.83 -11.71 19.70
CA ILE A 481 -15.63 -10.79 18.56
C ILE A 481 -14.16 -10.67 18.15
N ASN A 482 -13.26 -10.89 19.13
CA ASN A 482 -11.81 -10.96 18.99
C ASN A 482 -11.27 -12.40 18.83
N ASP A 483 -12.14 -13.41 18.88
CA ASP A 483 -11.81 -14.78 18.50
C ASP A 483 -12.00 -14.96 16.98
N TRP A 484 -11.21 -15.85 16.37
CA TRP A 484 -11.46 -16.35 15.02
C TRP A 484 -12.47 -17.49 15.09
N VAL A 485 -13.72 -17.26 14.64
CA VAL A 485 -14.82 -18.23 14.70
C VAL A 485 -15.54 -18.31 13.34
N PRO A 486 -15.05 -19.13 12.38
CA PRO A 486 -15.71 -19.33 11.08
C PRO A 486 -17.18 -19.73 11.21
N GLU A 487 -17.52 -20.50 12.25
CA GLU A 487 -18.88 -20.94 12.55
C GLU A 487 -19.87 -19.79 12.81
N ARG A 488 -19.40 -18.56 13.05
CA ARG A 488 -20.20 -17.32 13.10
C ARG A 488 -20.92 -17.04 11.78
N TRP A 489 -20.36 -17.50 10.66
CA TRP A 489 -20.91 -17.25 9.32
C TRP A 489 -22.08 -18.16 8.96
N TYR A 490 -22.46 -19.16 9.77
CA TYR A 490 -23.68 -19.93 9.54
C TYR A 490 -24.89 -19.31 10.24
N ARG A 491 -26.01 -19.20 9.52
CA ARG A 491 -27.28 -18.71 10.08
C ARG A 491 -27.88 -19.72 11.07
N SER A 492 -28.53 -19.22 12.11
CA SER A 492 -29.55 -20.01 12.81
C SER A 492 -30.78 -20.20 11.91
N TYR A 493 -31.52 -21.29 12.12
CA TYR A 493 -32.71 -21.61 11.31
C TYR A 493 -33.77 -20.50 11.33
N GLU A 494 -33.91 -19.83 12.47
CA GLU A 494 -34.84 -18.70 12.68
C GLU A 494 -34.42 -17.44 11.90
N ALA A 495 -33.12 -17.22 11.72
CA ALA A 495 -32.56 -16.08 10.96
C ALA A 495 -32.44 -16.34 9.43
N ALA A 496 -32.96 -17.48 8.94
CA ALA A 496 -33.05 -17.77 7.51
C ALA A 496 -34.30 -17.17 6.83
N ALA A 497 -35.23 -16.57 7.61
CA ALA A 497 -36.52 -16.11 7.11
C ALA A 497 -36.48 -14.70 6.48
N LYS A 498 -36.61 -14.67 5.15
CA LYS A 498 -36.66 -13.49 4.24
C LYS A 498 -35.32 -12.76 4.04
N PRO A 499 -34.84 -12.58 2.79
CA PRO A 499 -33.92 -11.49 2.48
C PRO A 499 -34.64 -10.14 2.62
N THR A 500 -33.90 -9.13 3.07
CA THR A 500 -34.38 -7.76 3.27
C THR A 500 -34.27 -6.93 1.99
N GLU A 501 -35.04 -5.84 1.85
CA GLU A 501 -34.98 -4.99 0.64
C GLU A 501 -33.63 -4.26 0.48
N SER A 502 -32.83 -4.18 1.56
CA SER A 502 -31.41 -3.79 1.55
C SER A 502 -30.52 -4.70 0.69
N ASP A 503 -30.93 -5.95 0.46
CA ASP A 503 -30.09 -7.00 -0.12
C ASP A 503 -30.00 -6.91 -1.65
N ILE A 504 -30.84 -6.07 -2.25
CA ILE A 504 -30.83 -5.76 -3.68
C ILE A 504 -30.34 -4.33 -3.84
N ALA A 505 -29.12 -4.16 -4.33
CA ALA A 505 -28.68 -2.86 -4.81
C ALA A 505 -29.58 -2.45 -5.98
N ALA A 506 -30.32 -1.35 -5.83
CA ALA A 506 -30.79 -0.60 -6.99
C ALA A 506 -29.56 -0.25 -7.83
N PRO A 507 -29.46 -0.71 -9.09
CA PRO A 507 -28.26 -0.49 -9.88
C PRO A 507 -28.10 1.01 -10.15
N GLU A 508 -27.00 1.59 -9.68
CA GLU A 508 -26.53 2.87 -10.22
C GLU A 508 -26.35 2.69 -11.73
N ASN A 509 -26.91 3.60 -12.54
CA ASN A 509 -27.03 3.40 -13.99
C ASN A 509 -25.70 3.42 -14.77
N GLU A 510 -24.55 3.65 -14.11
CA GLU A 510 -23.21 3.56 -14.71
C GLU A 510 -22.55 2.21 -14.36
N ASP A 511 -22.30 1.38 -15.37
CA ASP A 511 -21.56 0.13 -15.19
C ASP A 511 -20.03 0.37 -15.19
N PHE A 512 -19.41 0.21 -14.03
CA PHE A 512 -17.94 0.33 -13.85
C PHE A 512 -17.19 -1.01 -13.94
N GLY A 513 -17.88 -2.11 -14.26
CA GLY A 513 -17.29 -3.42 -14.51
C GLY A 513 -16.65 -4.13 -13.29
N GLY A 514 -16.30 -5.40 -13.51
CA GLY A 514 -15.88 -6.35 -12.47
C GLY A 514 -17.04 -7.13 -11.86
N TYR A 515 -16.73 -7.97 -10.86
CA TYR A 515 -17.71 -8.88 -10.25
C TYR A 515 -18.76 -8.14 -9.41
N LYS A 516 -20.04 -8.28 -9.79
CA LYS A 516 -21.21 -7.65 -9.16
C LYS A 516 -21.94 -8.50 -8.12
N GLY A 517 -21.50 -9.74 -7.88
CA GLY A 517 -22.12 -10.59 -6.87
C GLY A 517 -21.89 -10.09 -5.44
N PRO A 518 -22.59 -10.68 -4.46
CA PRO A 518 -22.39 -10.42 -3.04
C PRO A 518 -21.03 -10.97 -2.57
N ASP A 519 -20.46 -10.37 -1.53
CA ASP A 519 -19.19 -10.83 -0.92
C ASP A 519 -19.31 -12.24 -0.30
N THR A 520 -20.50 -12.63 0.18
CA THR A 520 -20.77 -13.94 0.79
C THR A 520 -21.96 -14.66 0.17
N SER A 521 -21.94 -15.99 0.24
CA SER A 521 -23.08 -16.85 -0.14
C SER A 521 -24.37 -16.43 0.58
N SER A 522 -25.52 -16.62 -0.07
CA SER A 522 -26.84 -16.34 0.52
C SER A 522 -27.16 -17.24 1.72
N GLN A 523 -26.52 -18.40 1.81
CA GLN A 523 -26.67 -19.34 2.92
C GLN A 523 -25.91 -18.89 4.18
N LEU A 524 -24.87 -18.07 4.01
CA LEU A 524 -24.08 -17.52 5.12
C LEU A 524 -24.74 -16.27 5.72
N PHE A 525 -24.27 -15.89 6.89
CA PHE A 525 -24.52 -14.60 7.53
C PHE A 525 -24.13 -13.46 6.60
N ARG A 526 -24.91 -12.37 6.68
CA ARG A 526 -24.66 -11.11 6.00
C ARG A 526 -24.84 -10.00 7.02
N PRO A 527 -23.76 -9.31 7.44
CA PRO A 527 -23.89 -8.13 8.29
C PRO A 527 -24.47 -6.95 7.48
N GLU A 528 -24.75 -5.84 8.15
CA GLU A 528 -25.29 -4.63 7.52
C GLU A 528 -24.38 -4.14 6.38
N ARG A 529 -24.95 -3.55 5.32
CA ARG A 529 -24.17 -3.01 4.20
C ARG A 529 -23.25 -1.89 4.69
N GLY A 530 -21.94 -2.11 4.57
CA GLY A 530 -20.88 -1.23 5.09
C GLY A 530 -20.20 -1.78 6.34
N ALA A 531 -20.76 -2.81 6.99
CA ALA A 531 -20.17 -3.45 8.17
C ALA A 531 -19.11 -4.52 7.85
N TYR A 532 -19.02 -4.97 6.59
CA TYR A 532 -17.99 -5.87 6.08
C TYR A 532 -17.49 -5.32 4.74
N ILE A 533 -16.22 -4.91 4.70
CA ILE A 533 -15.60 -4.17 3.59
C ILE A 533 -14.15 -4.60 3.26
N PRO A 534 -13.74 -5.89 3.35
CA PRO A 534 -12.36 -6.29 3.05
C PRO A 534 -11.94 -5.99 1.60
N PHE A 535 -12.92 -5.86 0.69
CA PHE A 535 -12.73 -5.48 -0.71
C PHE A 535 -13.16 -4.04 -1.04
N SER A 536 -13.54 -3.22 -0.05
CA SER A 536 -14.29 -1.96 -0.20
C SER A 536 -15.67 -2.11 -0.86
N ASP A 537 -16.59 -1.23 -0.50
CA ASP A 537 -17.88 -1.04 -1.18
C ASP A 537 -17.76 0.07 -2.27
N GLY A 538 -18.81 0.21 -3.10
CA GLY A 538 -19.00 1.24 -4.10
C GLY A 538 -18.26 1.00 -5.43
N PRO A 539 -18.30 1.97 -6.38
CA PRO A 539 -17.63 1.88 -7.68
C PRO A 539 -16.10 1.70 -7.62
N ARG A 540 -15.49 1.91 -6.45
CA ARG A 540 -14.05 1.73 -6.17
C ARG A 540 -13.71 0.37 -5.51
N SER A 541 -14.67 -0.53 -5.36
CA SER A 541 -14.47 -1.90 -4.86
C SER A 541 -13.41 -2.68 -5.65
N CYS A 542 -12.77 -3.64 -4.98
CA CYS A 542 -11.66 -4.42 -5.51
C CYS A 542 -12.06 -5.16 -6.78
N LEU A 543 -11.37 -4.84 -7.88
CA LEU A 543 -11.64 -5.44 -9.18
C LEU A 543 -11.31 -6.94 -9.19
N GLY A 544 -10.24 -7.33 -8.47
CA GLY A 544 -9.80 -8.71 -8.27
C GLY A 544 -10.60 -9.53 -7.25
N ARG A 545 -11.65 -8.98 -6.62
CA ARG A 545 -12.41 -9.65 -5.53
C ARG A 545 -12.75 -11.11 -5.83
N ARG A 546 -13.33 -11.38 -7.00
CA ARG A 546 -13.73 -12.74 -7.41
C ARG A 546 -12.54 -13.66 -7.65
N ILE A 547 -11.45 -13.13 -8.21
CA ILE A 547 -10.20 -13.87 -8.47
C ILE A 547 -9.58 -14.31 -7.14
N ALA A 548 -9.37 -13.38 -6.21
CA ALA A 548 -8.81 -13.68 -4.89
C ALA A 548 -9.68 -14.67 -4.09
N GLN A 549 -11.02 -14.54 -4.14
CA GLN A 549 -11.93 -15.51 -3.51
C GLN A 549 -11.76 -16.92 -4.07
N VAL A 550 -11.69 -17.06 -5.40
CA VAL A 550 -11.52 -18.33 -6.11
C VAL A 550 -10.15 -18.95 -5.84
N GLU A 551 -9.10 -18.13 -5.87
CA GLU A 551 -7.71 -18.51 -5.61
C GLU A 551 -7.55 -19.08 -4.19
N ILE A 552 -8.05 -18.38 -3.17
CA ILE A 552 -7.98 -18.80 -1.76
C ILE A 552 -8.71 -20.13 -1.54
N ILE A 553 -9.98 -20.24 -1.96
CA ILE A 553 -10.77 -21.45 -1.66
C ILE A 553 -10.30 -22.67 -2.46
N ALA A 554 -9.73 -22.47 -3.65
CA ALA A 554 -9.12 -23.55 -4.44
C ALA A 554 -7.84 -24.07 -3.76
N ALA A 555 -6.95 -23.18 -3.34
CA ALA A 555 -5.73 -23.54 -2.61
C ALA A 555 -6.05 -24.26 -1.30
N LEU A 556 -7.01 -23.74 -0.50
CA LEU A 556 -7.47 -24.39 0.73
C LEU A 556 -8.10 -25.77 0.47
N ALA A 557 -8.88 -25.91 -0.60
CA ALA A 557 -9.49 -27.20 -0.94
C ALA A 557 -8.45 -28.25 -1.34
N VAL A 558 -7.39 -27.87 -2.08
CA VAL A 558 -6.27 -28.79 -2.39
C VAL A 558 -5.48 -29.14 -1.13
N LEU A 559 -5.06 -28.14 -0.35
CA LEU A 559 -4.25 -28.33 0.86
C LEU A 559 -4.94 -29.26 1.87
N PHE A 560 -6.22 -29.00 2.19
CA PHE A 560 -6.94 -29.75 3.20
C PHE A 560 -7.73 -30.96 2.68
N ARG A 561 -7.64 -31.31 1.39
CA ARG A 561 -8.20 -32.58 0.88
C ARG A 561 -7.50 -33.78 1.50
N ASP A 562 -6.17 -33.80 1.41
CA ASP A 562 -5.36 -34.97 1.74
C ASP A 562 -4.44 -34.74 2.97
N TYR A 563 -4.29 -33.48 3.40
CA TYR A 563 -3.40 -33.07 4.50
C TYR A 563 -4.13 -32.29 5.61
N SER A 564 -3.43 -32.17 6.73
CA SER A 564 -3.76 -31.36 7.90
C SER A 564 -2.53 -30.50 8.25
N LEU A 565 -2.76 -29.33 8.85
CA LEU A 565 -1.70 -28.39 9.22
C LEU A 565 -1.64 -28.23 10.74
N GLU A 566 -0.49 -28.52 11.34
CA GLU A 566 -0.22 -28.33 12.76
C GLU A 566 0.71 -27.14 12.97
N LEU A 567 0.65 -26.50 14.15
CA LEU A 567 1.72 -25.60 14.59
C LEU A 567 2.98 -26.41 14.90
N GLY A 568 4.14 -25.89 14.50
CA GLY A 568 5.44 -26.38 14.96
C GLY A 568 5.58 -26.12 16.46
N VAL A 569 6.14 -27.08 17.18
CA VAL A 569 6.24 -27.04 18.64
C VAL A 569 7.69 -27.21 19.14
N ASP A 570 8.64 -27.17 18.21
CA ASP A 570 10.03 -27.56 18.38
C ASP A 570 10.80 -26.67 19.39
N GLU A 571 10.24 -25.50 19.73
CA GLU A 571 10.68 -24.62 20.84
C GLU A 571 10.44 -25.22 22.23
N TRP A 572 9.45 -26.13 22.38
CA TRP A 572 8.98 -26.64 23.67
C TRP A 572 9.04 -28.16 23.84
N ALA A 573 9.14 -28.92 22.75
CA ALA A 573 9.35 -30.37 22.75
C ALA A 573 9.86 -30.84 21.39
N ASN A 574 10.80 -31.79 21.37
CA ASN A 574 11.21 -32.48 20.15
C ASN A 574 10.29 -33.69 19.83
N ASP A 575 10.44 -34.27 18.64
CA ASP A 575 9.53 -35.32 18.15
C ASP A 575 9.55 -36.60 19.02
N GLU A 576 10.71 -37.03 19.55
CA GLU A 576 10.74 -38.16 20.50
C GLU A 576 10.00 -37.85 21.82
N GLU A 577 10.07 -36.60 22.29
CA GLU A 577 9.36 -36.17 23.49
C GLU A 577 7.85 -36.12 23.23
N ILE A 578 7.42 -35.62 22.06
CA ILE A 578 6.01 -35.60 21.65
C ILE A 578 5.46 -37.03 21.54
N GLU A 579 6.21 -37.96 20.94
CA GLU A 579 5.83 -39.37 20.89
C GLU A 579 5.59 -39.95 22.29
N ARG A 580 6.54 -39.76 23.20
CA ARG A 580 6.49 -40.22 24.60
C ARG A 580 5.43 -39.49 25.44
N MET A 581 5.00 -38.28 25.05
CA MET A 581 3.98 -37.53 25.78
C MET A 581 2.59 -38.14 25.64
N ASN A 582 1.91 -38.27 26.78
CA ASN A 582 0.48 -38.51 26.82
C ASN A 582 -0.32 -37.31 26.26
N LYS A 583 -1.61 -37.54 26.00
CA LYS A 583 -2.56 -36.56 25.44
C LYS A 583 -2.58 -35.20 26.16
N GLU A 584 -2.42 -35.17 27.48
CA GLU A 584 -2.43 -33.93 28.26
C GLU A 584 -1.07 -33.20 28.19
N GLY A 585 0.04 -33.93 28.07
CA GLY A 585 1.36 -33.37 27.77
C GLY A 585 1.37 -32.68 26.40
N ARG A 586 0.97 -33.41 25.34
CA ARG A 586 0.83 -32.88 23.98
C ARG A 586 -0.06 -31.65 23.93
N ARG A 587 -1.18 -31.65 24.66
CA ARG A 587 -2.08 -30.49 24.77
C ARG A 587 -1.42 -29.27 25.42
N LYS A 588 -0.64 -29.44 26.49
CA LYS A 588 0.07 -28.33 27.14
C LYS A 588 1.17 -27.75 26.25
N VAL A 589 1.83 -28.58 25.45
CA VAL A 589 2.80 -28.13 24.43
C VAL A 589 2.09 -27.35 23.33
N TYR A 590 1.02 -27.91 22.74
CA TYR A 590 0.28 -27.24 21.65
C TYR A 590 -0.36 -25.92 22.11
N ALA A 591 -0.84 -25.84 23.35
CA ALA A 591 -1.36 -24.60 23.93
C ALA A 591 -0.32 -23.47 23.99
N LYS A 592 0.97 -23.78 24.25
CA LYS A 592 2.05 -22.78 24.15
C LYS A 592 2.21 -22.29 22.71
N ALA A 593 2.22 -23.21 21.75
CA ALA A 593 2.33 -22.89 20.33
C ALA A 593 1.17 -21.99 19.86
N GLN A 594 -0.06 -22.29 20.27
CA GLN A 594 -1.24 -21.47 19.99
C GLN A 594 -1.12 -20.06 20.62
N SER A 595 -0.66 -19.96 21.87
CA SER A 595 -0.42 -18.67 22.53
C SER A 595 0.67 -17.85 21.83
N ALA A 596 1.78 -18.47 21.44
CA ALA A 596 2.86 -17.82 20.71
C ALA A 596 2.40 -17.36 19.31
N SER A 597 1.73 -18.24 18.55
CA SER A 597 1.20 -17.92 17.22
C SER A 597 0.24 -16.74 17.26
N ARG A 598 -0.76 -16.74 18.16
CA ARG A 598 -1.70 -15.63 18.33
C ARG A 598 -1.01 -14.33 18.75
N ALA A 599 0.01 -14.39 19.61
CA ALA A 599 0.80 -13.20 19.96
C ALA A 599 1.55 -12.62 18.75
N LYS A 600 2.09 -13.46 17.86
CA LYS A 600 2.76 -13.02 16.61
C LYS A 600 1.78 -12.44 15.58
N ILE A 601 0.59 -13.04 15.42
CA ILE A 601 -0.48 -12.49 14.55
C ILE A 601 -0.93 -11.11 15.05
N LEU A 602 -1.04 -10.91 16.37
CA LEU A 602 -1.32 -9.59 16.96
C LEU A 602 -0.16 -8.58 16.82
N GLY A 603 1.08 -9.06 16.59
CA GLY A 603 2.24 -8.23 16.24
C GLY A 603 2.35 -7.86 14.75
N ALA A 604 1.44 -8.35 13.90
CA ALA A 604 1.42 -8.01 12.48
C ALA A 604 1.24 -6.50 12.27
N THR A 605 1.89 -5.96 11.23
CA THR A 605 1.94 -4.51 10.98
C THR A 605 1.71 -4.21 9.50
N SER A 606 0.97 -3.13 9.24
CA SER A 606 0.61 -2.70 7.88
C SER A 606 1.58 -1.66 7.34
N LEU A 607 2.06 -1.85 6.11
CA LEU A 607 2.92 -0.89 5.41
C LEU A 607 2.42 -0.59 3.99
N LEU A 608 2.21 -1.65 3.18
CA LEU A 608 1.37 -1.62 1.98
C LEU A 608 0.14 -2.50 2.23
N THR A 609 0.41 -3.72 2.70
CA THR A 609 -0.52 -4.70 3.23
C THR A 609 -0.20 -5.01 4.70
N LEU A 610 -1.15 -5.60 5.43
CA LEU A 610 -0.94 -6.17 6.77
C LEU A 610 -0.14 -7.47 6.67
N LYS A 611 1.04 -7.54 7.31
CA LYS A 611 1.86 -8.77 7.37
C LYS A 611 2.73 -8.88 8.63
N MET A 612 3.26 -10.07 8.88
CA MET A 612 4.25 -10.31 9.95
C MET A 612 5.63 -9.87 9.45
N ASN A 613 6.05 -8.65 9.82
CA ASN A 613 7.26 -8.03 9.26
C ASN A 613 8.55 -8.57 9.94
N GLY A 614 9.08 -9.67 9.40
CA GLY A 614 10.35 -10.26 9.84
C GLY A 614 10.24 -11.19 11.05
N ASP A 615 9.05 -11.74 11.29
CA ASP A 615 8.78 -12.78 12.28
C ASP A 615 7.87 -13.84 11.65
N TYR A 616 7.98 -15.10 12.07
CA TYR A 616 7.30 -16.25 11.46
C TYR A 616 6.63 -17.13 12.54
N VAL A 617 5.61 -17.90 12.16
CA VAL A 617 5.09 -18.99 12.98
C VAL A 617 5.55 -20.32 12.36
N PRO A 618 6.25 -21.19 13.11
CA PRO A 618 6.57 -22.52 12.61
C PRO A 618 5.29 -23.34 12.42
N VAL A 619 5.16 -24.05 11.30
CA VAL A 619 4.07 -25.00 11.03
C VAL A 619 4.61 -26.32 10.48
N ARG A 620 3.81 -27.38 10.50
CA ARG A 620 4.15 -28.69 9.93
C ARG A 620 2.93 -29.25 9.22
N MET A 621 3.09 -29.69 7.97
CA MET A 621 2.02 -30.32 7.20
C MET A 621 2.17 -31.84 7.27
N VAL A 622 1.07 -32.52 7.56
CA VAL A 622 1.00 -33.97 7.80
C VAL A 622 -0.19 -34.56 7.05
N LYS A 623 -0.13 -35.84 6.67
CA LYS A 623 -1.27 -36.50 6.03
C LYS A 623 -2.47 -36.60 6.99
N ARG A 624 -3.69 -36.51 6.45
CA ARG A 624 -4.92 -36.66 7.25
C ARG A 624 -4.92 -38.00 8.00
N GLY A 625 -5.23 -37.95 9.29
CA GLY A 625 -5.21 -39.11 10.19
C GLY A 625 -3.84 -39.46 10.80
N GLN A 626 -2.77 -38.75 10.44
CA GLN A 626 -1.44 -38.88 11.06
C GLN A 626 -1.12 -37.73 12.04
N GLU A 627 -2.09 -36.88 12.37
CA GLU A 627 -1.83 -35.66 13.13
C GLU A 627 -1.58 -35.93 14.62
N ARG A 628 -0.64 -35.20 15.21
CA ARG A 628 -0.06 -35.47 16.52
C ARG A 628 -0.89 -34.86 17.65
N PHE A 629 -1.66 -33.81 17.35
CA PHE A 629 -2.38 -32.98 18.32
C PHE A 629 -3.93 -33.03 18.21
N VAL A 630 -4.54 -33.84 17.34
CA VAL A 630 -6.00 -33.92 17.05
C VAL A 630 -6.93 -33.80 18.27
N GLN A 631 -6.54 -34.45 19.37
CA GLN A 631 -7.38 -34.57 20.57
C GLN A 631 -7.09 -33.53 21.66
N CYS A 632 -6.28 -32.51 21.37
CA CYS A 632 -5.79 -31.52 22.34
C CYS A 632 -6.72 -30.31 22.54
N GLY A 633 -7.92 -30.31 21.94
CA GLY A 633 -8.92 -29.24 22.11
C GLY A 633 -9.27 -28.97 23.58
N ILE A 634 -9.66 -27.73 23.88
CA ILE A 634 -10.02 -27.32 25.25
C ILE A 634 -11.30 -28.05 25.68
N ASN A 635 -11.41 -28.41 26.96
CA ASN A 635 -12.51 -29.25 27.49
C ASN A 635 -13.94 -28.69 27.28
N GLY A 636 -14.09 -27.44 26.80
CA GLY A 636 -15.36 -26.91 26.31
C GLY A 636 -15.83 -27.58 25.02
N ASP A 637 -14.92 -27.94 24.10
CA ASP A 637 -15.25 -28.42 22.75
C ASP A 637 -16.02 -29.73 22.75
N GLU A 638 -15.77 -30.65 23.69
CA GLU A 638 -16.60 -31.86 23.77
C GLU A 638 -18.05 -31.55 24.18
N ARG A 639 -18.27 -30.51 25.01
CA ARG A 639 -19.63 -30.05 25.35
C ARG A 639 -20.26 -29.24 24.21
N VAL A 640 -19.48 -28.47 23.44
CA VAL A 640 -19.96 -27.78 22.23
C VAL A 640 -20.31 -28.81 21.15
N ALA A 641 -19.43 -29.77 20.85
CA ALA A 641 -19.68 -30.85 19.89
C ALA A 641 -20.86 -31.74 20.31
N LYS A 642 -21.03 -32.06 21.61
CA LYS A 642 -22.19 -32.81 22.10
C LYS A 642 -23.48 -31.97 22.08
N LYS A 643 -23.45 -30.68 22.45
CA LYS A 643 -24.62 -29.78 22.31
C LYS A 643 -24.99 -29.53 20.86
N CYS A 644 -24.03 -29.37 19.95
CA CYS A 644 -24.27 -29.20 18.51
C CYS A 644 -24.62 -30.51 17.78
N ARG A 645 -24.35 -31.69 18.37
CA ARG A 645 -24.99 -32.95 17.94
C ARG A 645 -26.47 -33.02 18.27
N VAL A 646 -26.91 -32.37 19.35
CA VAL A 646 -28.33 -32.25 19.72
C VAL A 646 -29.01 -31.11 18.95
N ALA A 647 -28.36 -29.95 18.84
CA ALA A 647 -28.76 -28.86 17.97
C ALA A 647 -28.43 -29.19 16.51
N ARG A 648 -29.23 -30.09 15.91
CA ARG A 648 -29.42 -30.14 14.46
C ARG A 648 -29.99 -28.79 14.00
N VAL A 649 -29.11 -27.82 13.76
CA VAL A 649 -29.34 -26.87 12.67
C VAL A 649 -29.45 -27.73 11.43
N THR A 650 -30.67 -27.87 10.90
CA THR A 650 -30.96 -28.83 9.84
C THR A 650 -30.26 -28.40 8.56
N ARG A 651 -29.05 -28.95 8.33
CA ARG A 651 -28.44 -29.02 7.00
C ARG A 651 -29.50 -29.52 6.03
N LEU A 652 -29.64 -28.86 4.88
CA LEU A 652 -30.25 -29.52 3.73
C LEU A 652 -29.34 -30.73 3.41
N PRO A 653 -29.88 -31.95 3.20
CA PRO A 653 -29.06 -33.09 2.81
C PRO A 653 -28.31 -32.78 1.52
N ALA A 654 -27.12 -33.39 1.32
CA ALA A 654 -26.36 -33.24 0.08
C ALA A 654 -27.20 -33.51 -1.19
N HIS A 655 -28.19 -34.40 -1.07
CA HIS A 655 -29.13 -34.77 -2.13
C HIS A 655 -30.12 -33.66 -2.54
N ASP A 656 -30.32 -32.63 -1.70
CA ASP A 656 -31.17 -31.46 -1.97
C ASP A 656 -30.43 -30.25 -2.54
N TYR A 657 -29.09 -30.24 -2.51
CA TYR A 657 -28.31 -29.29 -3.32
C TYR A 657 -28.55 -29.52 -4.82
N PHE A 658 -28.85 -30.76 -5.22
CA PHE A 658 -29.18 -31.14 -6.60
C PHE A 658 -30.70 -31.11 -6.92
N SER A 659 -31.60 -31.00 -5.93
CA SER A 659 -33.05 -31.07 -6.16
C SER A 659 -33.71 -29.73 -6.52
N ASN A 660 -33.02 -28.61 -6.29
CA ASN A 660 -33.59 -27.26 -6.30
C ASN A 660 -33.90 -26.63 -7.67
N SER A 661 -33.96 -27.43 -8.75
CA SER A 661 -34.56 -27.01 -10.02
C SER A 661 -36.08 -26.80 -9.94
N LYS A 662 -36.74 -27.27 -8.88
CA LYS A 662 -38.22 -27.23 -8.73
C LYS A 662 -38.78 -26.14 -7.82
N PHE A 663 -37.95 -25.36 -7.12
CA PHE A 663 -38.44 -24.26 -6.25
C PHE A 663 -38.79 -22.94 -6.98
N ALA A 664 -38.68 -22.91 -8.31
CA ALA A 664 -39.16 -21.80 -9.15
C ALA A 664 -40.69 -21.64 -9.18
N ALA A 665 -41.45 -22.56 -8.58
CA ALA A 665 -42.87 -22.76 -8.84
C ALA A 665 -43.87 -22.13 -7.84
N ARG A 666 -43.59 -20.97 -7.21
CA ARG A 666 -44.64 -20.12 -6.57
C ARG A 666 -44.25 -18.69 -6.14
N LYS A 667 -43.74 -17.86 -7.05
CA LYS A 667 -43.86 -16.39 -6.99
C LYS A 667 -44.07 -15.84 -8.40
N LYS A 668 -44.83 -14.74 -8.55
CA LYS A 668 -45.01 -14.06 -9.84
C LYS A 668 -43.76 -13.24 -10.18
N SER A 669 -42.71 -13.89 -10.67
CA SER A 669 -41.61 -13.20 -11.35
C SER A 669 -42.13 -12.58 -12.66
N GLN A 670 -41.61 -11.39 -13.01
CA GLN A 670 -41.78 -10.90 -14.37
C GLN A 670 -40.91 -11.76 -15.29
N VAL A 671 -41.53 -12.47 -16.22
CA VAL A 671 -40.81 -13.37 -17.14
C VAL A 671 -39.98 -12.53 -18.11
N VAL A 672 -38.67 -12.73 -18.14
CA VAL A 672 -37.74 -11.97 -18.99
C VAL A 672 -37.36 -12.78 -20.22
N TYR A 673 -38.03 -12.45 -21.32
CA TYR A 673 -37.70 -12.86 -22.69
C TYR A 673 -37.73 -11.63 -23.60
N ASN A 674 -37.21 -11.78 -24.82
CA ASN A 674 -36.99 -10.75 -25.83
C ASN A 674 -38.21 -9.82 -26.04
N SER A 675 -37.95 -8.51 -26.12
CA SER A 675 -38.99 -7.48 -26.18
C SER A 675 -39.85 -7.51 -27.46
N TRP A 676 -39.35 -8.05 -28.58
CA TRP A 676 -40.13 -8.25 -29.80
C TRP A 676 -41.06 -9.47 -29.69
N LEU A 677 -40.64 -10.54 -29.01
CA LEU A 677 -41.55 -11.66 -28.70
C LEU A 677 -42.65 -11.24 -27.72
N LYS A 678 -42.35 -10.30 -26.80
CA LYS A 678 -43.33 -9.75 -25.85
C LYS A 678 -44.48 -8.97 -26.50
N THR A 679 -44.28 -8.32 -27.65
CA THR A 679 -45.35 -7.57 -28.33
C THR A 679 -46.32 -8.46 -29.09
N LYS A 680 -45.94 -9.69 -29.42
CA LYS A 680 -46.79 -10.69 -30.11
C LYS A 680 -47.96 -11.17 -29.24
N LYS A 681 -49.06 -11.59 -29.87
CA LYS A 681 -50.16 -12.33 -29.19
C LYS A 681 -49.82 -13.82 -29.04
N LYS A 682 -50.57 -14.57 -28.22
CA LYS A 682 -50.30 -16.01 -27.99
C LYS A 682 -50.32 -16.80 -29.31
N GLY A 683 -51.40 -16.69 -30.10
CA GLY A 683 -51.51 -17.36 -31.40
C GLY A 683 -50.41 -16.98 -32.39
N GLU A 684 -49.92 -15.74 -32.35
CA GLU A 684 -48.79 -15.30 -33.18
C GLU A 684 -47.46 -15.92 -32.75
N LEU A 685 -47.32 -16.30 -31.47
CA LEU A 685 -46.18 -17.07 -30.96
C LEU A 685 -46.37 -18.58 -31.24
N GLU A 686 -47.59 -19.10 -31.22
CA GLU A 686 -47.90 -20.50 -31.54
C GLU A 686 -47.57 -20.79 -33.01
N THR A 687 -48.06 -19.97 -33.95
CA THR A 687 -47.68 -20.06 -35.38
C THR A 687 -46.17 -19.80 -35.62
N LEU A 688 -45.51 -19.01 -34.77
CA LEU A 688 -44.05 -18.82 -34.85
C LEU A 688 -43.27 -20.02 -34.33
N ALA A 689 -43.78 -20.73 -33.31
CA ALA A 689 -43.20 -21.99 -32.83
C ALA A 689 -43.31 -23.09 -33.89
N GLU A 690 -44.47 -23.20 -34.53
CA GLU A 690 -44.71 -24.10 -35.67
C GLU A 690 -43.74 -23.81 -36.84
N SER A 691 -43.60 -22.55 -37.25
CA SER A 691 -42.78 -22.18 -38.43
C SER A 691 -41.28 -22.31 -38.22
N VAL A 692 -40.80 -22.33 -36.96
CA VAL A 692 -39.39 -22.61 -36.64
C VAL A 692 -39.13 -24.08 -36.28
N GLY A 693 -40.18 -24.91 -36.15
CA GLY A 693 -40.06 -26.32 -35.79
C GLY A 693 -39.79 -26.58 -34.30
N LEU A 694 -40.22 -25.67 -33.42
CA LEU A 694 -40.28 -25.93 -31.98
C LEU A 694 -41.46 -26.88 -31.71
N SER A 695 -41.23 -27.98 -31.00
CA SER A 695 -42.25 -28.99 -30.68
C SER A 695 -42.45 -29.15 -29.17
N GLY A 696 -43.62 -29.68 -28.77
CA GLY A 696 -43.94 -29.91 -27.35
C GLY A 696 -44.32 -28.66 -26.57
N PHE A 697 -44.74 -27.57 -27.25
CA PHE A 697 -45.21 -26.34 -26.62
C PHE A 697 -46.71 -26.34 -26.27
N ASP A 698 -47.41 -27.43 -26.54
CA ASP A 698 -48.84 -27.60 -26.24
C ASP A 698 -49.15 -27.36 -24.77
N GLY A 699 -50.09 -26.44 -24.51
CA GLY A 699 -50.48 -26.04 -23.16
C GLY A 699 -49.59 -24.96 -22.49
N PHE A 700 -48.50 -24.51 -23.12
CA PHE A 700 -47.69 -23.40 -22.60
C PHE A 700 -48.53 -22.11 -22.53
N LYS A 701 -48.29 -21.23 -21.56
CA LYS A 701 -48.87 -19.87 -21.54
C LYS A 701 -48.03 -18.93 -22.40
N LYS A 702 -48.56 -17.74 -22.72
CA LYS A 702 -47.88 -16.77 -23.60
C LYS A 702 -46.42 -16.54 -23.19
N ASP A 703 -46.16 -16.32 -21.90
CA ASP A 703 -44.82 -15.98 -21.43
C ASP A 703 -43.88 -17.18 -21.38
N ASP A 704 -44.40 -18.38 -21.05
CA ASP A 704 -43.64 -19.64 -21.10
C ASP A 704 -43.22 -19.97 -22.54
N LEU A 705 -44.14 -19.82 -23.49
CA LEU A 705 -43.93 -19.95 -24.93
C LEU A 705 -42.96 -18.90 -25.47
N GLY A 706 -43.05 -17.67 -24.97
CA GLY A 706 -42.12 -16.58 -25.29
C GLY A 706 -40.68 -16.85 -24.85
N VAL A 707 -40.48 -17.46 -23.68
CA VAL A 707 -39.16 -17.93 -23.21
C VAL A 707 -38.66 -19.10 -24.06
N ALA A 708 -39.50 -20.08 -24.35
CA ALA A 708 -39.13 -21.24 -25.15
C ALA A 708 -38.68 -20.84 -26.57
N LEU A 709 -39.38 -19.88 -27.20
CA LEU A 709 -38.98 -19.30 -28.48
C LEU A 709 -37.66 -18.51 -28.39
N ASP A 710 -37.47 -17.65 -27.38
CA ASP A 710 -36.22 -16.88 -27.20
C ASP A 710 -35.01 -17.82 -27.00
N HIS A 711 -35.19 -18.92 -26.26
CA HIS A 711 -34.16 -19.95 -26.06
C HIS A 711 -33.86 -20.69 -27.37
N TYR A 712 -34.87 -21.27 -28.02
CA TYR A 712 -34.72 -22.05 -29.25
C TYR A 712 -34.11 -21.23 -30.39
N LEU A 713 -34.52 -19.96 -30.52
CA LEU A 713 -33.97 -19.00 -31.48
C LEU A 713 -32.58 -18.45 -31.10
N THR A 714 -32.16 -18.60 -29.85
CA THR A 714 -30.78 -18.33 -29.42
C THR A 714 -29.87 -19.47 -29.88
N GLU A 715 -30.23 -20.71 -29.53
CA GLU A 715 -29.44 -21.91 -29.84
C GLU A 715 -29.30 -22.15 -31.35
N ASN A 716 -30.41 -21.96 -32.08
CA ASN A 716 -30.45 -22.12 -33.54
C ASN A 716 -30.23 -20.80 -34.31
N SER A 717 -29.62 -19.80 -33.67
CA SER A 717 -29.49 -18.44 -34.23
C SER A 717 -28.82 -18.40 -35.62
N SER A 718 -27.77 -19.21 -35.84
CA SER A 718 -27.10 -19.33 -37.14
C SER A 718 -27.99 -19.85 -38.28
N ARG A 719 -28.99 -20.68 -37.96
CA ARG A 719 -29.98 -21.23 -38.90
C ARG A 719 -31.09 -20.22 -39.24
N PHE A 720 -31.48 -19.40 -38.27
CA PHE A 720 -32.67 -18.54 -38.38
C PHE A 720 -32.39 -17.06 -38.63
N ILE A 721 -31.14 -16.60 -38.54
CA ILE A 721 -30.77 -15.19 -38.77
C ILE A 721 -31.12 -14.65 -40.17
N ALA A 722 -31.26 -15.54 -41.15
CA ALA A 722 -31.66 -15.21 -42.53
C ALA A 722 -33.18 -15.32 -42.80
N ASN A 723 -34.00 -15.71 -41.81
CA ASN A 723 -35.44 -15.84 -41.99
C ASN A 723 -36.12 -14.44 -41.94
N PRO A 724 -36.84 -14.02 -43.00
CA PRO A 724 -37.53 -12.72 -43.04
C PRO A 724 -38.42 -12.45 -41.83
N ASP A 725 -39.21 -13.42 -41.37
CA ASP A 725 -40.20 -13.24 -40.31
C ASP A 725 -39.56 -12.98 -38.92
N LEU A 726 -38.31 -13.43 -38.75
CA LEU A 726 -37.52 -13.27 -37.53
C LEU A 726 -36.59 -12.04 -37.58
N THR A 727 -36.58 -11.29 -38.68
CA THR A 727 -35.79 -10.05 -38.84
C THR A 727 -36.05 -9.06 -37.70
N GLY A 728 -37.29 -8.96 -37.21
CA GLY A 728 -37.64 -8.09 -36.07
C GLY A 728 -37.06 -8.57 -34.74
N TYR A 729 -37.07 -9.88 -34.49
CA TYR A 729 -36.46 -10.50 -33.32
C TYR A 729 -34.94 -10.25 -33.31
N PHE A 730 -34.22 -10.62 -34.37
CA PHE A 730 -32.76 -10.44 -34.43
C PHE A 730 -32.33 -8.96 -34.39
N ASN A 731 -33.10 -8.04 -35.00
CA ASN A 731 -32.83 -6.59 -34.88
C ASN A 731 -33.11 -6.00 -33.49
N SER A 732 -34.03 -6.59 -32.70
CA SER A 732 -34.19 -6.20 -31.30
C SER A 732 -33.02 -6.71 -30.44
N ARG A 733 -32.51 -7.90 -30.76
CA ARG A 733 -31.40 -8.56 -30.06
C ARG A 733 -30.06 -7.87 -30.33
N SER A 734 -29.77 -7.47 -31.56
CA SER A 734 -28.56 -6.70 -31.92
C SER A 734 -28.53 -5.28 -31.34
N LYS A 735 -29.70 -4.70 -31.02
CA LYS A 735 -29.79 -3.45 -30.25
C LYS A 735 -29.51 -3.64 -28.75
N ALA A 736 -29.78 -4.83 -28.20
CA ALA A 736 -29.43 -5.17 -26.82
C ALA A 736 -27.94 -5.56 -26.68
N GLN A 737 -27.40 -6.31 -27.66
CA GLN A 737 -25.97 -6.59 -27.80
C GLN A 737 -25.26 -5.44 -28.55
N GLY A 738 -25.28 -4.26 -27.94
CA GLY A 738 -24.97 -3.00 -28.61
C GLY A 738 -23.62 -2.93 -29.31
N SER A 739 -23.65 -2.72 -30.63
CA SER A 739 -22.52 -2.30 -31.46
C SER A 739 -22.94 -1.11 -32.34
N PRO A 740 -22.10 -0.08 -32.55
CA PRO A 740 -22.54 1.17 -33.14
C PRO A 740 -22.53 1.15 -34.67
N VAL A 741 -23.66 1.50 -35.31
CA VAL A 741 -23.73 2.28 -36.57
C VAL A 741 -25.19 2.58 -36.92
N LYS A 742 -25.56 3.87 -36.97
CA LYS A 742 -26.09 4.49 -38.20
C LYS A 742 -26.25 6.01 -38.08
N LYS A 743 -25.66 6.67 -39.09
CA LYS A 743 -26.04 7.92 -39.78
C LYS A 743 -26.71 9.05 -39.01
N GLU A 744 -26.13 10.23 -39.22
CA GLU A 744 -26.69 11.55 -38.94
C GLU A 744 -28.10 11.72 -39.54
N VAL A 745 -28.94 12.47 -38.83
CA VAL A 745 -30.07 13.21 -39.40
C VAL A 745 -29.99 14.62 -38.82
N VAL A 746 -29.80 15.62 -39.68
CA VAL A 746 -29.76 17.03 -39.29
C VAL A 746 -31.18 17.56 -39.11
N ARG A 747 -31.45 18.27 -38.00
CA ARG A 747 -32.41 19.38 -37.97
C ARG A 747 -32.21 20.31 -36.76
N GLU A 748 -32.70 21.54 -36.92
CA GLU A 748 -32.26 22.70 -36.13
C GLU A 748 -32.94 22.93 -34.77
N ASP A 749 -32.27 23.75 -33.97
CA ASP A 749 -32.77 24.75 -33.02
C ASP A 749 -33.89 24.43 -32.01
N SER A 750 -33.55 24.61 -30.73
CA SER A 750 -33.86 25.91 -30.08
C SER A 750 -33.20 26.08 -28.71
N PHE A 751 -32.65 27.27 -28.45
CA PHE A 751 -32.15 27.67 -27.13
C PHE A 751 -33.29 28.10 -26.20
N LYS A 752 -33.24 27.68 -24.92
CA LYS A 752 -33.91 28.41 -23.82
C LYS A 752 -33.00 28.59 -22.61
N VAL A 753 -32.43 29.78 -22.50
CA VAL A 753 -31.85 30.32 -21.27
C VAL A 753 -32.97 30.86 -20.38
N VAL A 754 -32.91 30.63 -19.07
CA VAL A 754 -33.75 31.32 -18.08
C VAL A 754 -32.86 32.12 -17.12
N ARG A 755 -33.16 33.41 -16.95
CA ARG A 755 -32.42 34.36 -16.10
C ARG A 755 -33.08 34.54 -14.73
N ARG A 756 -32.26 34.86 -13.72
CA ARG A 756 -32.67 35.36 -12.39
C ARG A 756 -33.55 36.62 -12.48
N ARG A 757 -34.43 36.83 -11.49
CA ARG A 757 -34.73 38.17 -10.91
C ARG A 757 -35.02 38.07 -9.38
N PRO A 758 -34.94 39.18 -8.59
CA PRO A 758 -34.55 39.11 -7.17
C PRO A 758 -35.38 39.98 -6.18
N SER A 759 -34.89 40.12 -4.93
CA SER A 759 -35.34 41.03 -3.82
C SER A 759 -36.63 40.58 -3.09
N LYS A 760 -36.91 40.95 -1.82
CA LYS A 760 -36.42 42.06 -0.95
C LYS A 760 -36.03 41.61 0.50
N PRO A 761 -35.48 42.51 1.36
CA PRO A 761 -35.02 42.23 2.74
C PRO A 761 -35.75 43.06 3.85
N VAL A 762 -35.19 43.02 5.09
CA VAL A 762 -35.54 43.79 6.33
C VAL A 762 -36.83 43.22 7.00
N GLU A 763 -36.99 43.06 8.31
CA GLU A 763 -36.61 43.89 9.49
C GLU A 763 -35.95 43.15 10.67
N GLU A 764 -35.42 43.94 11.61
CA GLU A 764 -34.93 43.56 12.95
C GLU A 764 -36.01 43.83 14.00
N GLU A 765 -36.08 43.04 15.08
CA GLU A 765 -36.29 43.61 16.43
C GLU A 765 -35.90 42.64 17.54
N SER A 766 -35.33 43.20 18.60
CA SER A 766 -35.10 42.64 19.94
C SER A 766 -35.93 43.51 20.93
N PRO A 767 -35.97 43.37 22.29
CA PRO A 767 -34.92 42.85 23.18
C PRO A 767 -35.45 42.06 24.43
N GLU A 768 -34.56 41.85 25.43
CA GLU A 768 -34.79 41.86 26.90
C GLU A 768 -35.84 40.93 27.57
N SER A 769 -35.76 40.54 28.86
CA SER A 769 -34.71 40.41 29.91
C SER A 769 -35.37 39.73 31.16
N ASP A 770 -34.80 39.44 32.34
CA ASP A 770 -33.46 39.47 32.96
C ASP A 770 -33.48 38.49 34.18
N ILE A 771 -32.39 38.41 34.99
CA ILE A 771 -32.38 38.00 36.43
C ILE A 771 -32.62 36.48 36.69
N ALA A 772 -32.05 35.76 37.67
CA ALA A 772 -31.12 35.99 38.81
C ALA A 772 -30.07 34.83 38.80
N SER A 773 -28.77 34.97 39.11
CA SER A 773 -28.13 35.25 40.42
C SER A 773 -28.68 34.38 41.59
N SER A 774 -28.01 33.31 42.06
CA SER A 774 -26.73 33.21 42.82
C SER A 774 -27.00 32.62 44.24
N PRO A 775 -26.05 32.48 45.19
CA PRO A 775 -24.92 31.52 45.19
C PRO A 775 -24.61 30.88 46.59
N ILE A 776 -23.42 30.26 46.76
CA ILE A 776 -22.74 29.98 48.07
C ILE A 776 -23.42 28.87 48.93
N ALA A 777 -22.82 28.00 49.75
CA ALA A 777 -21.48 27.69 50.30
C ALA A 777 -21.39 26.14 50.56
N ALA A 778 -20.39 25.50 51.21
CA ALA A 778 -18.92 25.60 51.31
C ALA A 778 -18.42 24.53 52.34
N SER A 779 -17.10 24.30 52.48
CA SER A 779 -16.46 23.57 53.62
C SER A 779 -16.68 22.03 53.67
N THR A 780 -15.78 21.15 54.17
CA THR A 780 -14.36 21.25 54.64
C THR A 780 -13.66 19.86 54.63
N ALA A 781 -12.31 19.85 54.64
CA ALA A 781 -11.34 19.03 55.44
C ALA A 781 -11.76 17.70 56.15
N LEU A 782 -10.90 16.69 56.44
CA LEU A 782 -9.46 16.36 56.21
C LEU A 782 -9.18 14.90 56.69
N VAL A 783 -7.89 14.48 56.78
CA VAL A 783 -7.32 13.44 57.70
C VAL A 783 -7.22 11.96 57.24
N GLU A 784 -5.98 11.60 56.83
CA GLU A 784 -5.13 10.45 57.25
C GLU A 784 -5.41 8.95 56.90
N THR A 785 -4.30 8.21 57.02
CA THR A 785 -4.05 6.74 56.94
C THR A 785 -3.15 6.38 58.16
N PRO A 786 -2.57 5.17 58.38
CA PRO A 786 -2.61 3.89 57.63
C PRO A 786 -2.85 2.64 58.52
N GLY A 787 -2.72 1.42 57.95
CA GLY A 787 -2.67 0.17 58.72
C GLY A 787 -2.39 -1.09 57.90
N ARG A 788 -1.47 -1.95 58.38
CA ARG A 788 -1.21 -3.31 57.87
C ARG A 788 -1.76 -4.34 58.86
N THR A 789 -2.26 -5.48 58.38
CA THR A 789 -1.60 -6.82 58.45
C THR A 789 -2.57 -7.97 58.17
N LEU A 790 -2.19 -8.89 57.29
CA LEU A 790 -2.00 -10.34 57.56
C LEU A 790 -1.87 -11.11 56.24
N ALA A 791 -0.95 -12.05 56.20
CA ALA A 791 -0.79 -12.99 55.09
C ALA A 791 -0.67 -14.40 55.65
N GLN A 792 -1.54 -15.34 55.23
CA GLN A 792 -1.32 -16.79 55.31
C GLN A 792 -2.49 -17.60 54.68
N VAL A 793 -2.45 -17.77 53.35
CA VAL A 793 -2.84 -19.04 52.70
C VAL A 793 -1.82 -19.25 51.57
N ALA A 794 -1.27 -20.46 51.45
CA ALA A 794 -0.19 -20.77 50.52
C ALA A 794 -0.43 -22.10 49.79
N SER A 795 0.25 -22.28 48.65
CA SER A 795 0.19 -23.44 47.74
C SER A 795 -1.17 -23.64 47.03
N SER A 796 -1.24 -24.01 45.75
CA SER A 796 -0.20 -24.63 44.91
C SER A 796 -0.32 -24.24 43.42
N ILE A 797 0.84 -24.12 42.74
CA ILE A 797 1.15 -24.43 41.33
C ILE A 797 2.55 -23.86 41.02
N THR A 798 3.39 -24.64 40.35
CA THR A 798 4.81 -24.31 40.09
C THR A 798 5.00 -23.55 38.77
N LEU A 799 5.69 -22.42 38.83
CA LEU A 799 6.28 -21.73 37.67
C LEU A 799 7.80 -22.00 37.61
N PRO A 800 8.45 -21.91 36.43
CA PRO A 800 9.90 -21.97 36.33
C PRO A 800 10.58 -20.81 37.07
N ALA A 801 11.80 -21.03 37.55
CA ALA A 801 12.47 -20.11 38.47
C ALA A 801 12.86 -18.76 37.82
N LEU A 802 12.63 -17.67 38.56
CA LEU A 802 13.25 -16.38 38.31
C LEU A 802 14.76 -16.45 38.66
N PRO A 803 15.64 -15.69 37.98
CA PRO A 803 17.05 -15.59 38.34
C PRO A 803 17.21 -15.01 39.75
N ALA A 804 17.94 -15.71 40.61
CA ALA A 804 17.78 -15.62 42.06
C ALA A 804 18.80 -14.71 42.79
N THR A 805 19.40 -13.72 42.12
CA THR A 805 20.08 -12.59 42.78
C THR A 805 20.07 -11.32 41.92
N PRO A 806 20.29 -10.13 42.51
CA PRO A 806 20.66 -8.93 41.76
C PRO A 806 21.94 -9.10 40.92
N ALA A 807 22.84 -10.01 41.30
CA ALA A 807 24.04 -10.33 40.53
C ALA A 807 23.72 -11.13 39.25
N ASP A 808 22.77 -12.06 39.30
CA ASP A 808 22.30 -12.79 38.10
C ASP A 808 21.54 -11.87 37.15
N VAL A 809 20.76 -10.91 37.67
CA VAL A 809 20.14 -9.86 36.87
C VAL A 809 21.21 -8.95 36.25
N ALA A 810 22.24 -8.55 37.01
CA ALA A 810 23.36 -7.79 36.47
C ALA A 810 24.13 -8.57 35.40
N LEU A 811 24.35 -9.87 35.55
CA LEU A 811 25.00 -10.74 34.56
C LEU A 811 24.12 -11.00 33.32
N ALA A 812 22.80 -11.07 33.47
CA ALA A 812 21.86 -11.15 32.35
C ALA A 812 21.78 -9.81 31.58
N VAL A 813 21.85 -8.69 32.31
CA VAL A 813 22.01 -7.35 31.72
C VAL A 813 23.36 -7.25 31.03
N ASP A 814 24.48 -7.67 31.62
CA ASP A 814 25.79 -7.61 30.97
C ASP A 814 25.90 -8.57 29.77
N ARG A 815 25.26 -9.75 29.79
CA ARG A 815 25.15 -10.62 28.61
C ARG A 815 24.32 -10.00 27.50
N SER A 816 23.14 -9.45 27.81
CA SER A 816 22.33 -8.75 26.79
C SER A 816 23.01 -7.48 26.30
N THR A 817 23.67 -6.72 27.17
CA THR A 817 24.43 -5.50 26.84
C THR A 817 25.70 -5.81 26.04
N SER A 818 26.41 -6.91 26.33
CA SER A 818 27.58 -7.34 25.53
C SER A 818 27.17 -7.93 24.17
N ILE A 819 26.06 -8.67 24.07
CA ILE A 819 25.50 -9.12 22.79
C ILE A 819 25.00 -7.93 21.96
N VAL A 820 24.31 -6.97 22.58
CA VAL A 820 23.90 -5.72 21.91
C VAL A 820 25.14 -4.92 21.52
N ARG A 821 26.18 -4.82 22.36
CA ARG A 821 27.43 -4.14 22.03
C ARG A 821 28.22 -4.85 20.94
N GLN A 822 28.19 -6.18 20.85
CA GLN A 822 28.75 -6.92 19.72
C GLN A 822 27.95 -6.67 18.44
N ARG A 823 26.62 -6.71 18.49
CA ARG A 823 25.78 -6.40 17.32
C ARG A 823 25.90 -4.94 16.88
N VAL A 824 26.04 -4.01 17.81
CA VAL A 824 26.29 -2.58 17.52
C VAL A 824 27.73 -2.36 17.05
N SER A 825 28.73 -3.09 17.55
CA SER A 825 30.10 -3.07 17.01
C SER A 825 30.10 -3.56 15.57
N LEU A 826 29.55 -4.75 15.33
CA LEU A 826 29.43 -5.33 14.00
C LEU A 826 28.64 -4.41 13.05
N MET A 827 27.50 -3.85 13.47
CA MET A 827 26.77 -2.86 12.66
C MET A 827 27.55 -1.55 12.46
N TYR A 828 28.39 -1.12 13.41
CA TYR A 828 29.21 0.09 13.27
C TYR A 828 30.40 -0.15 12.33
N GLU A 829 31.02 -1.33 12.38
CA GLU A 829 32.05 -1.80 11.46
C GLU A 829 31.46 -2.03 10.05
N GLU A 830 30.34 -2.76 9.91
CA GLU A 830 29.61 -2.97 8.66
C GLU A 830 29.01 -1.67 8.06
N SER A 831 28.68 -0.68 8.89
CA SER A 831 28.19 0.62 8.40
C SER A 831 29.25 1.45 7.69
N GLY A 832 30.54 1.11 7.88
CA GLY A 832 31.66 1.88 7.38
C GLY A 832 31.74 3.31 7.93
N ILE A 833 31.02 3.68 9.01
CA ILE A 833 31.00 5.06 9.51
C ILE A 833 32.40 5.56 9.92
N THR A 834 33.26 4.67 10.41
CA THR A 834 34.68 4.96 10.65
C THR A 834 35.42 5.22 9.34
N GLU A 835 35.32 4.34 8.35
CA GLU A 835 35.93 4.50 7.02
C GLU A 835 35.44 5.77 6.30
N VAL A 836 34.16 6.10 6.40
CA VAL A 836 33.55 7.32 5.85
C VAL A 836 34.00 8.56 6.62
N SER A 837 34.17 8.49 7.94
CA SER A 837 34.72 9.59 8.74
C SER A 837 36.19 9.85 8.39
N HIS A 838 36.99 8.79 8.22
CA HIS A 838 38.36 8.88 7.74
C HIS A 838 38.41 9.42 6.30
N ALA A 839 37.66 8.87 5.35
CA ALA A 839 37.61 9.36 3.98
C ALA A 839 37.10 10.82 3.86
N THR A 840 36.17 11.24 4.73
CA THR A 840 35.69 12.64 4.80
C THR A 840 36.78 13.56 5.36
N ARG A 841 37.48 13.14 6.42
CA ARG A 841 38.65 13.84 6.94
C ARG A 841 39.76 13.94 5.90
N ASP A 842 40.06 12.86 5.19
CA ASP A 842 41.18 12.78 4.25
C ASP A 842 40.89 13.59 2.98
N THR A 843 39.65 13.56 2.47
CA THR A 843 39.22 14.46 1.38
C THR A 843 39.25 15.94 1.78
N LEU A 844 38.75 16.30 2.96
CA LEU A 844 38.82 17.67 3.48
C LEU A 844 40.26 18.13 3.78
N SER A 845 41.18 17.20 4.01
CA SER A 845 42.62 17.47 4.25
C SER A 845 43.44 17.62 2.95
N THR A 846 42.82 17.50 1.77
CA THR A 846 43.53 17.69 0.50
C THR A 846 43.93 19.16 0.28
N VAL A 847 45.08 19.36 -0.37
CA VAL A 847 45.57 20.70 -0.80
C VAL A 847 44.50 21.46 -1.60
N THR A 848 43.75 20.73 -2.45
CA THR A 848 42.62 21.24 -3.24
C THR A 848 41.45 21.75 -2.39
N SER A 849 41.10 21.06 -1.30
CA SER A 849 40.05 21.52 -0.38
C SER A 849 40.50 22.76 0.41
N ILE A 850 41.78 22.83 0.80
CA ILE A 850 42.34 23.99 1.50
C ILE A 850 42.39 25.22 0.56
N LEU A 851 42.80 25.05 -0.70
CA LEU A 851 42.71 26.06 -1.75
C LEU A 851 41.28 26.58 -1.94
N PHE A 852 40.29 25.68 -1.98
CA PHE A 852 38.87 26.05 -2.12
C PHE A 852 38.35 26.84 -0.91
N CYS A 853 38.71 26.45 0.31
CA CYS A 853 38.34 27.18 1.53
C CYS A 853 38.91 28.60 1.56
N VAL A 854 40.17 28.79 1.14
CA VAL A 854 40.81 30.12 1.05
C VAL A 854 40.13 30.98 -0.02
N ALA A 855 39.87 30.43 -1.22
CA ALA A 855 39.17 31.14 -2.28
C ALA A 855 37.72 31.51 -1.90
N GLY A 856 37.02 30.63 -1.17
CA GLY A 856 35.69 30.91 -0.62
C GLY A 856 35.68 32.03 0.42
N TRP A 857 36.72 32.13 1.25
CA TRP A 857 36.89 33.23 2.21
C TRP A 857 37.17 34.57 1.52
N GLU A 858 38.03 34.59 0.49
CA GLU A 858 38.24 35.78 -0.35
C GLU A 858 36.91 36.26 -0.97
N LEU A 859 36.19 35.35 -1.63
CA LEU A 859 34.92 35.63 -2.30
C LEU A 859 33.84 36.13 -1.32
N TRP A 860 33.79 35.62 -0.09
CA TRP A 860 32.85 36.06 0.94
C TRP A 860 33.06 37.53 1.37
N ASN A 861 34.31 38.01 1.35
CA ASN A 861 34.64 39.40 1.63
C ASN A 861 34.33 40.27 0.39
N VAL A 862 34.85 39.90 -0.78
CA VAL A 862 34.60 40.58 -2.08
C VAL A 862 33.11 40.76 -2.38
N ARG A 863 32.27 39.75 -2.04
CA ARG A 863 30.81 39.79 -2.21
C ARG A 863 30.17 41.09 -1.71
N ARG A 864 30.64 41.63 -0.57
CA ARG A 864 29.99 42.78 0.10
C ARG A 864 30.08 44.07 -0.74
N GLU A 865 31.10 44.17 -1.56
CA GLU A 865 31.36 45.32 -2.44
C GLU A 865 30.69 45.14 -3.81
N ILE A 866 30.76 43.93 -4.40
CA ILE A 866 30.19 43.67 -5.73
C ILE A 866 28.67 43.47 -5.72
N LEU A 867 28.10 43.07 -4.58
CA LEU A 867 26.68 42.79 -4.39
C LEU A 867 26.22 43.40 -3.05
N SER A 868 26.13 44.73 -3.01
CA SER A 868 25.72 45.50 -1.84
C SER A 868 24.26 45.23 -1.45
N ASN A 869 23.88 45.51 -0.20
CA ASN A 869 22.51 45.37 0.25
C ASN A 869 21.75 46.70 0.15
N VAL A 870 20.59 46.69 -0.51
CA VAL A 870 19.66 47.81 -0.58
C VAL A 870 18.55 47.63 0.47
N TYR A 871 18.04 48.73 1.00
CA TYR A 871 16.90 48.73 1.93
C TYR A 871 15.64 48.19 1.25
N ALA A 872 14.99 47.22 1.88
CA ALA A 872 13.77 46.61 1.37
C ALA A 872 12.51 47.19 2.05
N PHE A 873 12.48 47.15 3.38
CA PHE A 873 11.39 47.68 4.22
C PHE A 873 11.81 47.73 5.69
N THR A 874 11.16 48.56 6.49
CA THR A 874 11.26 48.54 7.95
C THR A 874 10.17 47.65 8.54
N ILE A 875 10.55 46.75 9.44
CA ILE A 875 9.60 46.06 10.31
C ILE A 875 9.20 47.05 11.42
N PRO A 876 7.92 47.44 11.54
CA PRO A 876 7.48 48.44 12.51
C PRO A 876 7.53 47.89 13.94
N ALA A 877 7.76 48.78 14.89
CA ALA A 877 7.87 48.48 16.31
C ALA A 877 6.61 47.78 16.88
N ILE A 878 6.79 46.54 17.36
CA ILE A 878 5.73 45.78 18.04
C ILE A 878 5.73 46.19 19.52
N SER A 879 4.84 47.12 19.87
CA SER A 879 4.76 47.72 21.21
C SER A 879 4.58 46.71 22.35
N THR A 880 3.92 45.57 22.10
CA THR A 880 3.73 44.48 23.07
C THR A 880 4.98 43.61 23.30
N LEU A 881 6.02 43.74 22.47
CA LEU A 881 7.31 43.05 22.60
C LEU A 881 8.46 43.99 22.97
N GLY A 882 8.22 45.30 23.05
CA GLY A 882 9.25 46.31 23.36
C GLY A 882 10.33 46.47 22.29
N THR A 883 10.12 45.92 21.08
CA THR A 883 11.12 45.96 19.99
C THR A 883 11.02 47.28 19.21
N PRO A 884 12.13 48.00 18.97
CA PRO A 884 12.14 49.19 18.12
C PRO A 884 11.96 48.83 16.63
N ASP A 885 11.72 49.84 15.80
CA ASP A 885 11.69 49.71 14.34
C ASP A 885 13.00 49.10 13.81
N TYR A 886 12.90 48.10 12.93
CA TYR A 886 14.07 47.41 12.37
C TYR A 886 14.13 47.50 10.83
N PRO A 887 15.07 48.27 10.24
CA PRO A 887 15.25 48.36 8.79
C PRO A 887 15.87 47.06 8.24
N VAL A 888 15.18 46.41 7.31
CA VAL A 888 15.63 45.19 6.61
C VAL A 888 16.30 45.57 5.29
N TYR A 889 17.50 45.03 5.08
CA TYR A 889 18.27 45.20 3.85
C TYR A 889 18.47 43.83 3.16
N VAL A 890 18.38 43.80 1.84
CA VAL A 890 18.56 42.59 1.01
C VAL A 890 19.61 42.84 -0.09
N PRO A 891 20.35 41.81 -0.56
CA PRO A 891 21.31 42.00 -1.64
C PRO A 891 20.61 42.49 -2.91
N ASP A 892 21.16 43.51 -3.57
CA ASP A 892 20.60 44.01 -4.83
C ASP A 892 20.96 43.08 -5.99
N MET A 893 20.01 42.20 -6.32
CA MET A 893 20.13 41.23 -7.41
C MET A 893 20.10 41.89 -8.80
N PHE A 894 19.67 43.16 -8.94
CA PHE A 894 19.72 43.87 -10.21
C PHE A 894 21.15 44.27 -10.59
N LEU A 895 22.08 44.38 -9.63
CA LEU A 895 23.51 44.60 -9.91
C LEU A 895 24.09 43.51 -10.83
N LEU A 896 23.58 42.28 -10.77
CA LEU A 896 23.97 41.16 -11.66
C LEU A 896 23.69 41.43 -13.15
N LEU A 897 22.86 42.43 -13.47
CA LEU A 897 22.59 42.88 -14.85
C LEU A 897 23.49 44.05 -15.28
N THR A 898 24.47 44.45 -14.45
CA THR A 898 25.29 45.64 -14.64
C THR A 898 26.79 45.35 -14.65
N SER A 899 27.56 46.22 -15.31
CA SER A 899 29.03 46.20 -15.29
C SER A 899 29.62 46.41 -13.89
N ASN A 900 28.89 47.01 -12.95
CA ASN A 900 29.32 47.26 -11.57
C ASN A 900 29.52 45.97 -10.75
N PHE A 901 28.83 44.88 -11.13
CA PHE A 901 29.10 43.53 -10.63
C PHE A 901 30.17 42.84 -11.48
N TRP A 902 29.97 42.77 -12.80
CA TRP A 902 30.79 41.92 -13.67
C TRP A 902 32.24 42.38 -13.80
N SER A 903 32.53 43.69 -13.82
CA SER A 903 33.92 44.16 -13.97
C SER A 903 34.83 43.75 -12.79
N PRO A 904 34.48 44.00 -11.51
CA PRO A 904 35.26 43.48 -10.39
C PRO A 904 35.15 41.95 -10.25
N ALA A 905 33.99 41.33 -10.49
CA ALA A 905 33.87 39.87 -10.41
C ALA A 905 34.79 39.15 -11.40
N LEU A 906 34.81 39.56 -12.67
CA LEU A 906 35.68 38.99 -13.69
C LEU A 906 37.16 39.33 -13.46
N THR A 907 37.47 40.53 -12.95
CA THR A 907 38.84 40.89 -12.56
C THR A 907 39.38 39.91 -11.50
N TRP A 908 38.64 39.66 -10.41
CA TRP A 908 39.04 38.70 -9.38
C TRP A 908 39.10 37.26 -9.90
N ILE A 909 38.13 36.82 -10.72
CA ILE A 909 38.17 35.48 -11.33
C ILE A 909 39.44 35.30 -12.19
N LEU A 910 39.80 36.32 -12.99
CA LEU A 910 40.95 36.27 -13.88
C LEU A 910 42.28 36.18 -13.10
N THR A 911 42.46 37.04 -12.10
CA THR A 911 43.71 37.12 -11.31
C THR A 911 43.84 36.01 -10.27
N SER A 912 42.73 35.60 -9.65
CA SER A 912 42.74 34.72 -8.48
C SER A 912 42.48 33.25 -8.79
N LEU A 913 41.95 32.94 -9.99
CA LEU A 913 41.61 31.58 -10.40
C LEU A 913 42.15 31.23 -11.80
N VAL A 914 41.83 32.01 -12.84
CA VAL A 914 42.09 31.61 -14.24
C VAL A 914 43.57 31.64 -14.59
N ILE A 915 44.27 32.77 -14.43
CA ILE A 915 45.71 32.86 -14.73
C ILE A 915 46.53 31.87 -13.87
N PRO A 916 46.31 31.76 -12.55
CA PRO A 916 46.99 30.76 -11.72
C PRO A 916 46.74 29.31 -12.15
N SER A 917 45.51 28.96 -12.53
CA SER A 917 45.18 27.60 -13.02
C SER A 917 45.82 27.30 -14.36
N PHE A 918 45.82 28.28 -15.28
CA PHE A 918 46.42 28.12 -16.61
C PHE A 918 47.93 27.88 -16.51
N VAL A 919 48.65 28.67 -15.71
CA VAL A 919 50.09 28.46 -15.52
C VAL A 919 50.37 27.19 -14.72
N GLY A 920 49.58 26.86 -13.70
CA GLY A 920 49.70 25.61 -12.94
C GLY A 920 49.44 24.35 -13.77
N TYR A 921 48.64 24.43 -14.84
CA TYR A 921 48.44 23.32 -15.79
C TYR A 921 49.69 23.04 -16.64
N PHE A 922 50.40 24.09 -17.08
CA PHE A 922 51.57 23.95 -17.96
C PHE A 922 52.92 23.81 -17.23
N PHE A 923 53.03 24.31 -15.99
CA PHE A 923 54.28 24.31 -15.23
C PHE A 923 54.13 23.51 -13.93
N ASN A 924 54.57 22.25 -13.96
CA ASN A 924 54.54 21.33 -12.84
C ASN A 924 55.89 21.36 -12.08
N LEU A 925 55.86 21.72 -10.80
CA LEU A 925 57.02 21.81 -9.90
C LEU A 925 57.00 20.72 -8.82
N SER A 926 55.82 20.16 -8.52
CA SER A 926 55.59 19.15 -7.49
C SER A 926 55.86 17.71 -7.97
N ALA A 927 55.58 17.39 -9.24
CA ALA A 927 55.74 16.05 -9.81
C ALA A 927 57.06 15.90 -10.57
N THR A 928 58.10 15.45 -9.86
CA THR A 928 59.41 15.09 -10.45
C THR A 928 59.93 13.77 -9.87
N SER A 929 59.36 12.64 -10.31
CA SER A 929 60.00 11.31 -10.32
C SER A 929 59.19 10.31 -11.17
N PRO A 930 59.73 9.75 -12.27
CA PRO A 930 59.12 8.59 -12.93
C PRO A 930 59.32 7.32 -12.06
N PRO A 931 58.30 6.46 -11.88
CA PRO A 931 58.42 5.28 -11.03
C PRO A 931 59.33 4.21 -11.66
N PRO A 932 60.17 3.50 -10.87
CA PRO A 932 60.98 2.41 -11.38
C PRO A 932 60.11 1.19 -11.74
N PRO A 933 60.47 0.41 -12.78
CA PRO A 933 59.68 -0.72 -13.24
C PRO A 933 59.76 -1.90 -12.24
N SER A 934 58.69 -2.10 -11.46
CA SER A 934 58.56 -3.24 -10.53
C SER A 934 57.35 -4.12 -10.85
N ARG A 935 57.45 -5.43 -10.58
CA ARG A 935 56.45 -6.46 -10.96
C ARG A 935 55.46 -6.81 -9.84
N VAL A 936 55.08 -5.85 -9.00
CA VAL A 936 54.15 -6.06 -7.87
C VAL A 936 52.87 -5.23 -8.08
N ARG A 937 51.73 -5.73 -7.59
CA ARG A 937 50.42 -5.07 -7.75
C ARG A 937 50.46 -3.61 -7.27
N PRO A 938 49.89 -2.65 -8.01
CA PRO A 938 49.84 -1.26 -7.58
C PRO A 938 48.96 -1.12 -6.33
N ARG A 939 49.43 -0.30 -5.38
CA ARG A 939 48.55 0.36 -4.40
C ARG A 939 47.66 1.38 -5.14
N PRO A 940 46.51 1.81 -4.58
CA PRO A 940 45.69 2.83 -5.20
C PRO A 940 46.53 4.08 -5.49
N SER A 941 46.43 4.59 -6.73
CA SER A 941 47.15 5.80 -7.14
C SER A 941 46.64 6.98 -6.33
N TYR A 942 47.54 7.68 -5.65
CA TYR A 942 47.25 9.07 -5.29
C TYR A 942 47.01 9.85 -6.59
N ALA A 943 46.06 10.78 -6.57
CA ALA A 943 45.68 11.49 -7.77
C ALA A 943 46.81 12.44 -8.23
N ASP A 944 47.18 12.33 -9.50
CA ASP A 944 48.04 13.32 -10.16
C ASP A 944 47.31 14.66 -10.23
N TYR A 945 48.00 15.73 -9.85
CA TYR A 945 47.45 17.08 -9.92
C TYR A 945 47.44 17.58 -11.37
N VAL A 946 46.23 17.69 -11.94
CA VAL A 946 45.99 18.27 -13.28
C VAL A 946 46.42 19.74 -13.36
N VAL A 947 46.44 20.44 -12.23
CA VAL A 947 46.98 21.80 -12.05
C VAL A 947 47.88 21.76 -10.84
N ASP A 948 49.16 22.11 -11.00
CA ASP A 948 50.12 22.13 -9.90
C ASP A 948 49.73 23.17 -8.83
N PRO A 949 49.48 22.77 -7.57
CA PRO A 949 48.96 23.66 -6.54
C PRO A 949 50.02 24.62 -5.97
N LEU A 950 51.31 24.29 -6.10
CA LEU A 950 52.42 25.15 -5.71
C LEU A 950 52.62 26.25 -6.76
N THR A 951 52.68 25.89 -8.04
CA THR A 951 52.70 26.85 -9.16
C THR A 951 51.48 27.76 -9.12
N PHE A 952 50.27 27.20 -8.91
CA PHE A 952 49.05 27.99 -8.72
C PHE A 952 49.23 29.02 -7.59
N SER A 953 49.72 28.60 -6.43
CA SER A 953 49.90 29.49 -5.27
C SER A 953 50.92 30.60 -5.54
N ILE A 954 52.05 30.28 -6.18
CA ILE A 954 53.09 31.25 -6.56
C ILE A 954 52.57 32.25 -7.59
N VAL A 955 51.90 31.78 -8.65
CA VAL A 955 51.38 32.64 -9.71
C VAL A 955 50.25 33.53 -9.19
N LYS A 956 49.35 33.00 -8.35
CA LYS A 956 48.33 33.81 -7.68
C LYS A 956 48.95 34.89 -6.82
N ALA A 957 50.03 34.60 -6.07
CA ALA A 957 50.72 35.60 -5.27
C ALA A 957 51.31 36.73 -6.12
N LEU A 958 52.04 36.37 -7.19
CA LEU A 958 52.67 37.33 -8.11
C LEU A 958 51.64 38.20 -8.83
N VAL A 959 50.59 37.60 -9.41
CA VAL A 959 49.54 38.34 -10.13
C VAL A 959 48.77 39.25 -9.16
N SER A 960 48.49 38.80 -7.94
CA SER A 960 47.80 39.63 -6.94
C SER A 960 48.65 40.79 -6.45
N PHE A 961 49.96 40.61 -6.31
CA PHE A 961 50.88 41.71 -5.99
C PHE A 961 51.01 42.72 -7.14
N VAL A 962 51.09 42.26 -8.39
CA VAL A 962 51.20 43.14 -9.57
C VAL A 962 49.91 43.93 -9.83
N VAL A 963 48.74 43.27 -9.78
CA VAL A 963 47.46 43.93 -10.04
C VAL A 963 47.01 44.79 -8.87
N TYR A 964 46.87 44.22 -7.67
CA TYR A 964 46.33 44.94 -6.52
C TYR A 964 47.38 45.71 -5.73
N GLY A 965 48.61 45.17 -5.61
CA GLY A 965 49.68 45.80 -4.83
C GLY A 965 50.52 46.84 -5.60
N GLN A 966 50.44 46.89 -6.93
CA GLN A 966 51.13 47.86 -7.79
C GLN A 966 50.20 48.57 -8.79
N GLY A 967 48.89 48.26 -8.80
CA GLY A 967 47.89 48.94 -9.65
C GLY A 967 48.01 48.65 -11.15
N VAL A 968 48.69 47.58 -11.56
CA VAL A 968 48.99 47.34 -12.99
C VAL A 968 47.75 46.84 -13.73
N ASN A 969 47.25 47.66 -14.66
CA ASN A 969 46.02 47.40 -15.43
C ASN A 969 46.23 46.72 -16.80
N PHE A 970 47.48 46.38 -17.14
CA PHE A 970 47.90 45.78 -18.41
C PHE A 970 47.39 46.51 -19.67
N GLY A 971 47.46 47.84 -19.68
CA GLY A 971 47.08 48.67 -20.84
C GLY A 971 45.57 48.86 -20.98
N GLY A 972 44.84 48.85 -19.86
CA GLY A 972 43.37 48.94 -19.83
C GLY A 972 42.63 47.62 -20.01
N LEU A 973 43.33 46.48 -19.99
CA LEU A 973 42.70 45.15 -19.95
C LEU A 973 41.90 44.95 -18.64
N LEU A 974 42.40 45.52 -17.55
CA LEU A 974 41.70 45.62 -16.27
C LEU A 974 41.24 47.06 -16.05
N ASN A 975 40.14 47.24 -15.31
CA ASN A 975 39.62 48.55 -14.98
C ASN A 975 40.17 49.01 -13.62
N ASP A 976 40.84 50.16 -13.57
CA ASP A 976 41.46 50.73 -12.37
C ASP A 976 40.47 50.84 -11.18
N LEU A 977 39.22 51.25 -11.45
CA LEU A 977 38.17 51.33 -10.44
C LEU A 977 37.81 49.94 -9.87
N SER A 978 37.84 48.90 -10.72
CA SER A 978 37.61 47.52 -10.28
C SER A 978 38.79 46.96 -9.48
N ILE A 979 40.03 47.33 -9.81
CA ILE A 979 41.22 47.01 -9.01
C ILE A 979 41.10 47.65 -7.62
N MET A 980 40.82 48.96 -7.54
CA MET A 980 40.68 49.68 -6.27
C MET A 980 39.52 49.14 -5.42
N ARG A 981 38.36 48.85 -6.02
CA ARG A 981 37.21 48.29 -5.27
C ARG A 981 37.53 46.90 -4.71
N LEU A 982 38.22 46.05 -5.46
CA LEU A 982 38.64 44.73 -4.98
C LEU A 982 39.69 44.82 -3.88
N GLU A 983 40.68 45.71 -3.99
CA GLU A 983 41.68 45.90 -2.94
C GLU A 983 41.03 46.32 -1.61
N ASN A 984 40.07 47.24 -1.63
CA ASN A 984 39.35 47.67 -0.44
C ASN A 984 38.37 46.62 0.11
N ALA A 985 37.84 45.73 -0.74
CA ALA A 985 36.89 44.69 -0.34
C ALA A 985 37.53 43.42 0.23
N VAL A 986 38.78 43.14 -0.11
CA VAL A 986 39.53 41.99 0.40
C VAL A 986 40.01 42.25 1.82
N TYR A 987 39.89 41.25 2.70
CA TYR A 987 40.32 41.36 4.10
C TYR A 987 41.84 41.60 4.20
N GLY A 988 42.25 42.84 4.53
CA GLY A 988 43.65 43.26 4.55
C GLY A 988 44.25 43.60 3.16
N GLY A 989 43.41 43.81 2.15
CA GLY A 989 43.81 44.11 0.77
C GLY A 989 44.67 43.01 0.14
N TYR A 990 45.56 43.39 -0.78
CA TYR A 990 46.43 42.43 -1.48
C TYR A 990 47.26 41.55 -0.53
N LYS A 991 47.60 42.08 0.66
CA LYS A 991 48.34 41.35 1.72
C LYS A 991 47.53 40.18 2.29
N GLY A 992 46.19 40.28 2.29
CA GLY A 992 45.29 39.18 2.66
C GLY A 992 45.38 38.01 1.68
N ILE A 993 45.31 38.30 0.37
CA ILE A 993 45.49 37.27 -0.67
C ILE A 993 46.90 36.67 -0.61
N LEU A 994 47.94 37.48 -0.44
CA LEU A 994 49.32 36.99 -0.27
C LEU A 994 49.44 36.03 0.93
N THR A 995 48.77 36.34 2.05
CA THR A 995 48.71 35.45 3.22
C THR A 995 48.01 34.13 2.89
N GLY A 996 46.87 34.18 2.18
CA GLY A 996 46.17 33.00 1.68
C GLY A 996 47.05 32.11 0.78
N THR A 997 47.74 32.71 -0.19
CA THR A 997 48.67 32.00 -1.09
C THR A 997 49.91 31.45 -0.39
N ALA A 998 50.39 32.10 0.67
CA ALA A 998 51.49 31.59 1.47
C ALA A 998 51.08 30.31 2.23
N ILE A 999 49.87 30.30 2.80
CA ILE A 999 49.30 29.11 3.46
C ILE A 999 49.13 27.97 2.44
N THR A 1000 48.51 28.21 1.28
CA THR A 1000 48.30 27.15 0.28
C THR A 1000 49.60 26.68 -0.35
N GLY A 1001 50.58 27.57 -0.55
CA GLY A 1001 51.92 27.22 -1.02
C GLY A 1001 52.69 26.34 -0.03
N LEU A 1002 52.69 26.69 1.26
CA LEU A 1002 53.32 25.88 2.31
C LEU A 1002 52.66 24.49 2.44
N VAL A 1003 51.34 24.42 2.37
CA VAL A 1003 50.59 23.14 2.35
C VAL A 1003 50.91 22.32 1.10
N SER A 1004 51.07 22.95 -0.06
CA SER A 1004 51.48 22.29 -1.31
C SER A 1004 52.89 21.73 -1.22
N ILE A 1005 53.83 22.46 -0.61
CA ILE A 1005 55.20 21.97 -0.35
C ILE A 1005 55.18 20.80 0.64
N TYR A 1006 54.38 20.88 1.71
CA TYR A 1006 54.27 19.81 2.69
C TYR A 1006 53.73 18.51 2.09
N ASP A 1007 52.68 18.57 1.28
CA ASP A 1007 52.15 17.42 0.53
C ASP A 1007 53.17 16.90 -0.51
N ALA A 1008 53.85 17.77 -1.25
CA ALA A 1008 54.92 17.37 -2.19
C ALA A 1008 56.13 16.73 -1.49
N VAL A 1009 56.41 17.07 -0.22
CA VAL A 1009 57.44 16.43 0.61
C VAL A 1009 56.95 15.08 1.16
N LEU A 1010 55.68 14.94 1.54
CA LEU A 1010 55.10 13.65 1.94
C LEU A 1010 54.97 12.63 0.78
N ARG A 1011 55.11 13.09 -0.47
CA ARG A 1011 55.09 12.28 -1.70
C ARG A 1011 56.48 11.84 -2.19
N LYS A 1012 57.57 12.21 -1.49
CA LYS A 1012 58.95 11.85 -1.82
C LYS A 1012 59.58 10.89 -0.79
#